data_AF-A0A7S4SN87-F1
#
_entry.id   AF-A0A7S4SN87-F1
#
_cell.length_a   1.000
_cell.length_b   1.000
_cell.length_c   1.000
_cell.angle_alpha   90.00
_cell.angle_beta   90.00
_cell.angle_gamma   90.00
#
_symmetry.space_group_name_H-M   'P 1'
#
loop_
_entity.id
_entity.type
_entity.pdbx_description
1 polymer ?
#
loop_
_entity_poly.entity_id
_entity_poly.type
_entity_poly.pdbx_seq_one_letter_code
_entity_poly.pdbx_strand_id
1 'polypeptide(L)'
;LGEPAPLPPDGGPEAAPSEGAPPPAARPVPTALVDLPEGRHAMEYLMKDGLMVYGFNKSEDTFISGMLAKGRMWRFRESGELCKLLGTAEGSADFLDVGANIGTWTLPVARCLQTLGRGGRAIAVEGVQPLTEYLGASAVRNGLAGSVDVYNYAVGSGDATAGESAGQSVTMNVDPTNWGGSSIVNTPKGSFPVNASLTSVDDILNGSGARVFAMKVSVEGYEARVLQGARQLLAASPPCALNIEMNRRFLEKAGTSIRSVLRLLYDAGYDVEVPERDPGNLKGLYLQRDLEGCAARFREVRPGFEATARLDAGRAGAAAGRAALSARATERQSASVEVDIGYETDPRPLEPGAAADFTAAAHTAEFSLQDGNVIEGFDEAEDRFISSMLAKGRLWRSRESSEFCNLFQHVRGRADFLDVGAHVGTWTVPLGHCLEALGRGGRVLAVEAAAPIAERLQASVARNDLARTVEVYGYAAGDGSASADAVADAAARRVRVRLDPTNMGGSSLVLRPEGAVEVNSTLTTLDAIVNRSGAKVFGMKIDVEGFEGHVLRGASQLLANPPCILNIELNKQFLEKAGTSMQSVLGLLREAGYEVHDRNQPHLRELILQRDFEKCQARFDEDPLVAGQNGSDGLAAARVVANLRAVRPAAKPVQFADVGYVHDPRPVTAAAMAEIDPAEKDMVEYEMRDDLLIYGYDKSEDTFVSGMLSRGRLWESRSSSEFCKLIKEVNGRADFLDVGANIGTWTLPLARCIEAHGRGGRVVAVEGMAPIAEYMEASVARNNLTGTVDIYNYAVGDGLVPVDPDQPEAANKTQGKVTMNLDPTNKGGSSLVNQAENSTVVTTQLTTLDAILARSKGRVFAMKMDIEGFEGHALKGAAHLLEEPPCVLSVELNRQFLEKAGTPLEGVVEILHKAGFDMPKYDKWPALSTLIYYQKNWRRCRARFN
;
A
#
# COMPACT_ATOMS: atom_id res chain seq x y z
N LEU A 1 -9.71 -52.36 46.73
CA LEU A 1 -10.68 -53.10 45.88
C LEU A 1 -10.72 -52.40 44.52
N GLY A 2 -10.14 -52.85 43.42
CA GLY A 2 -9.15 -53.89 43.13
C GLY A 2 -8.25 -53.36 41.99
N GLU A 3 -7.17 -54.08 41.71
CA GLU A 3 -6.03 -53.73 40.85
C GLU A 3 -6.37 -53.38 39.38
N PRO A 4 -5.58 -52.54 38.70
CA PRO A 4 -5.61 -52.44 37.24
C PRO A 4 -4.81 -53.59 36.59
N ALA A 5 -5.44 -54.21 35.59
CA ALA A 5 -4.98 -55.37 34.82
C ALA A 5 -3.74 -55.09 33.93
N PRO A 6 -3.00 -56.13 33.50
CA PRO A 6 -1.74 -56.00 32.76
C PRO A 6 -1.95 -55.71 31.27
N LEU A 7 -0.95 -55.04 30.68
CA LEU A 7 -0.85 -54.75 29.25
C LEU A 7 -0.87 -56.04 28.39
N PRO A 8 -1.55 -56.05 27.21
CA PRO A 8 -1.40 -57.13 26.25
C PRO A 8 -0.06 -57.07 25.50
N PRO A 9 0.40 -58.22 24.97
CA PRO A 9 1.76 -58.42 24.48
C PRO A 9 1.99 -57.88 23.06
N ASP A 10 3.27 -57.68 22.73
CA ASP A 10 3.82 -57.33 21.42
C ASP A 10 3.02 -57.92 20.24
N GLY A 11 2.35 -57.03 19.49
CA GLY A 11 1.90 -57.33 18.14
C GLY A 11 3.12 -57.44 17.23
N GLY A 12 3.36 -58.63 16.69
CA GLY A 12 4.42 -58.91 15.72
C GLY A 12 4.35 -58.02 14.47
N PRO A 13 5.39 -58.05 13.62
CA PRO A 13 5.46 -57.18 12.46
C PRO A 13 4.28 -57.48 11.52
N GLU A 14 3.35 -56.53 11.40
CA GLU A 14 2.40 -56.55 10.31
C GLU A 14 3.19 -56.60 9.00
N ALA A 15 2.86 -57.59 8.18
CA ALA A 15 3.50 -57.86 6.91
C ALA A 15 3.56 -56.58 6.06
N ALA A 16 4.74 -56.31 5.50
CA ALA A 16 4.92 -55.26 4.51
C ALA A 16 3.83 -55.36 3.43
N PRO A 17 3.15 -54.25 3.08
CA PRO A 17 2.20 -54.27 1.98
C PRO A 17 2.95 -54.70 0.73
N SER A 18 2.36 -55.66 0.00
CA SER A 18 2.89 -56.17 -1.26
C SER A 18 3.33 -55.02 -2.17
N GLU A 19 4.61 -54.95 -2.50
CA GLU A 19 5.13 -54.09 -3.56
C GLU A 19 4.39 -54.42 -4.87
N GLY A 20 3.55 -53.50 -5.35
CA GLY A 20 2.94 -53.61 -6.68
C GLY A 20 1.47 -53.22 -6.82
N ALA A 21 0.75 -52.90 -5.74
CA ALA A 21 -0.59 -52.30 -5.87
C ALA A 21 -0.45 -50.77 -6.00
N PRO A 22 -1.00 -50.13 -7.06
CA PRO A 22 -1.06 -48.67 -7.11
C PRO A 22 -1.84 -48.15 -5.90
N PRO A 23 -1.43 -47.02 -5.29
CA PRO A 23 -2.16 -46.43 -4.18
C PRO A 23 -3.62 -46.20 -4.59
N PRO A 24 -4.58 -46.39 -3.67
CA PRO A 24 -5.98 -46.13 -3.98
C PRO A 24 -6.13 -44.69 -4.46
N ALA A 25 -6.84 -44.49 -5.57
CA ALA A 25 -7.09 -43.16 -6.13
C ALA A 25 -7.68 -42.22 -5.06
N ALA A 26 -7.19 -40.99 -4.98
CA ALA A 26 -7.68 -39.99 -4.04
C ALA A 26 -9.20 -39.79 -4.25
N ARG A 27 -9.97 -39.86 -3.16
CA ARG A 27 -11.43 -39.67 -3.20
C ARG A 27 -11.83 -38.45 -2.36
N PRO A 28 -12.82 -37.67 -2.81
CA PRO A 28 -13.35 -36.60 -1.99
C PRO A 28 -13.99 -37.18 -0.72
N VAL A 29 -13.91 -36.44 0.37
CA VAL A 29 -14.68 -36.70 1.59
C VAL A 29 -16.16 -36.55 1.23
N PRO A 30 -17.02 -37.54 1.56
CA PRO A 30 -18.45 -37.42 1.30
C PRO A 30 -19.02 -36.14 1.93
N THR A 31 -19.58 -35.24 1.12
CA THR A 31 -20.22 -34.00 1.58
C THR A 31 -21.61 -34.23 2.19
N ALA A 32 -22.11 -35.47 2.17
CA ALA A 32 -23.39 -35.83 2.78
C ALA A 32 -23.21 -36.04 4.29
N LEU A 33 -23.78 -35.12 5.08
CA LEU A 33 -23.88 -35.15 6.55
C LEU A 33 -22.52 -35.33 7.26
N VAL A 34 -21.67 -34.29 7.18
CA VAL A 34 -20.71 -34.05 8.27
C VAL A 34 -21.54 -33.52 9.45
N ASP A 35 -22.20 -34.43 10.18
CA ASP A 35 -22.59 -34.11 11.55
C ASP A 35 -21.28 -33.85 12.29
N LEU A 36 -21.06 -32.58 12.66
CA LEU A 36 -19.90 -32.20 13.46
C LEU A 36 -19.94 -33.09 14.72
N PRO A 37 -18.86 -33.83 15.03
CA PRO A 37 -18.88 -34.79 16.12
C PRO A 37 -19.38 -34.14 17.41
N GLU A 38 -20.36 -34.76 18.09
CA GLU A 38 -20.85 -34.30 19.40
C GLU A 38 -19.66 -34.04 20.33
N GLY A 39 -19.47 -32.78 20.74
CA GLY A 39 -18.39 -32.37 21.64
C GLY A 39 -17.28 -31.50 21.02
N ARG A 40 -17.26 -31.23 19.71
CA ARG A 40 -16.38 -30.18 19.15
C ARG A 40 -17.08 -28.83 19.12
N HIS A 41 -16.48 -27.82 19.74
CA HIS A 41 -16.97 -26.44 19.82
C HIS A 41 -16.86 -25.69 18.47
N ALA A 42 -17.62 -26.11 17.46
CA ALA A 42 -17.70 -25.38 16.19
C ALA A 42 -18.51 -24.10 16.37
N MET A 43 -17.97 -22.97 15.91
CA MET A 43 -18.66 -21.69 15.87
C MET A 43 -19.21 -21.44 14.48
N GLU A 44 -20.45 -20.96 14.40
CA GLU A 44 -21.06 -20.44 13.19
C GLU A 44 -20.76 -18.96 13.03
N TYR A 45 -20.17 -18.59 11.88
CA TYR A 45 -19.91 -17.20 11.53
C TYR A 45 -20.69 -16.82 10.26
N LEU A 46 -21.66 -15.92 10.39
CA LEU A 46 -22.36 -15.32 9.25
C LEU A 46 -21.51 -14.19 8.66
N MET A 47 -21.10 -14.35 7.41
CA MET A 47 -20.37 -13.34 6.66
C MET A 47 -21.32 -12.29 6.09
N LYS A 48 -20.80 -11.10 5.81
CA LYS A 48 -21.59 -9.96 5.29
C LYS A 48 -22.24 -10.23 3.93
N ASP A 49 -21.66 -11.12 3.14
CA ASP A 49 -22.17 -11.57 1.83
C ASP A 49 -23.17 -12.73 1.94
N GLY A 50 -23.56 -13.10 3.17
CA GLY A 50 -24.53 -14.15 3.45
C GLY A 50 -23.95 -15.56 3.53
N LEU A 51 -22.63 -15.74 3.34
CA LEU A 51 -22.00 -17.05 3.51
C LEU A 51 -21.88 -17.42 5.00
N MET A 52 -22.29 -18.64 5.33
CA MET A 52 -22.11 -19.24 6.65
C MET A 52 -20.81 -20.03 6.70
N VAL A 53 -19.89 -19.67 7.58
CA VAL A 53 -18.60 -20.35 7.73
C VAL A 53 -18.50 -20.97 9.11
N TYR A 54 -18.23 -22.27 9.19
CA TYR A 54 -17.86 -22.95 10.42
C TYR A 54 -16.36 -22.77 10.69
N GLY A 55 -16.00 -22.55 11.94
CA GLY A 55 -14.61 -22.50 12.38
C GLY A 55 -14.48 -22.72 13.88
N PHE A 56 -13.26 -22.61 14.40
CA PHE A 56 -13.01 -22.67 15.85
C PHE A 56 -13.55 -21.44 16.58
N ASN A 57 -13.58 -21.49 17.91
CA ASN A 57 -13.75 -20.28 18.71
C ASN A 57 -12.59 -19.30 18.47
N LYS A 58 -12.87 -17.99 18.47
CA LYS A 58 -11.82 -16.96 18.34
C LYS A 58 -10.73 -17.03 19.41
N SER A 59 -10.99 -17.68 20.55
CA SER A 59 -9.99 -17.95 21.59
C SER A 59 -9.07 -19.12 21.25
N GLU A 60 -9.51 -20.03 20.38
CA GLU A 60 -8.78 -21.23 19.93
C GLU A 60 -8.08 -20.98 18.58
N ASP A 61 -8.64 -20.12 17.74
CA ASP A 61 -7.95 -19.58 16.56
C ASP A 61 -8.12 -18.06 16.51
N THR A 62 -7.06 -17.36 16.92
CA THR A 62 -7.06 -15.90 17.01
C THR A 62 -6.87 -15.22 15.65
N PHE A 63 -6.55 -15.99 14.61
CA PHE A 63 -6.24 -15.50 13.27
C PHE A 63 -7.44 -15.63 12.33
N ILE A 64 -7.73 -16.84 11.83
CA ILE A 64 -8.79 -17.00 10.83
C ILE A 64 -10.15 -16.87 11.51
N SER A 65 -10.44 -17.67 12.54
CA SER A 65 -11.68 -17.53 13.32
C SER A 65 -11.79 -16.16 14.00
N GLY A 66 -10.68 -15.59 14.50
CA GLY A 66 -10.66 -14.23 15.04
C GLY A 66 -11.05 -13.15 14.02
N MET A 67 -10.80 -13.38 12.73
CA MET A 67 -11.25 -12.53 11.63
C MET A 67 -12.72 -12.78 11.27
N LEU A 68 -13.14 -14.04 11.20
CA LEU A 68 -14.54 -14.42 10.97
C LEU A 68 -15.47 -13.83 12.04
N ALA A 69 -15.03 -13.82 13.30
CA ALA A 69 -15.75 -13.21 14.42
C ALA A 69 -15.96 -11.68 14.25
N LYS A 70 -15.21 -11.02 13.37
CA LYS A 70 -15.36 -9.60 13.00
C LYS A 70 -16.18 -9.42 11.72
N GLY A 71 -16.82 -10.48 11.22
CA GLY A 71 -17.62 -10.48 9.99
C GLY A 71 -16.78 -10.25 8.73
N ARG A 72 -15.55 -10.76 8.70
CA ARG A 72 -14.61 -10.60 7.57
C ARG A 72 -14.11 -11.98 7.11
N MET A 73 -14.01 -12.18 5.80
CA MET A 73 -13.33 -13.34 5.22
C MET A 73 -11.86 -13.05 4.92
N TRP A 74 -11.02 -14.06 5.13
CA TRP A 74 -9.59 -13.98 4.84
C TRP A 74 -9.36 -13.80 3.33
N ARG A 75 -8.74 -12.68 2.94
CA ARG A 75 -8.43 -12.34 1.53
C ARG A 75 -9.64 -12.38 0.58
N PHE A 76 -10.78 -11.88 1.06
CA PHE A 76 -12.02 -11.81 0.29
C PHE A 76 -11.89 -11.05 -1.04
N ARG A 77 -11.07 -9.99 -1.08
CA ARG A 77 -10.86 -9.22 -2.31
C ARG A 77 -10.21 -10.07 -3.39
N GLU A 78 -9.20 -10.86 -3.02
CA GLU A 78 -8.45 -11.67 -3.98
C GLU A 78 -9.25 -12.87 -4.50
N SER A 79 -10.11 -13.49 -3.68
CA SER A 79 -11.06 -14.51 -4.18
C SER A 79 -12.12 -13.90 -5.10
N GLY A 80 -12.52 -12.64 -4.87
CA GLY A 80 -13.36 -11.86 -5.78
C GLY A 80 -12.71 -11.57 -7.14
N GLU A 81 -11.44 -11.18 -7.16
CA GLU A 81 -10.68 -11.00 -8.43
C GLU A 81 -10.55 -12.31 -9.21
N LEU A 82 -10.36 -13.43 -8.50
CA LEU A 82 -10.31 -14.75 -9.13
C LEU A 82 -11.66 -15.15 -9.76
N CYS A 83 -12.78 -14.81 -9.10
CA CYS A 83 -14.12 -14.99 -9.64
C CYS A 83 -14.34 -14.22 -10.95
N LYS A 84 -13.84 -12.98 -11.05
CA LYS A 84 -13.90 -12.21 -12.32
C LYS A 84 -13.16 -12.91 -13.45
N LEU A 85 -11.97 -13.47 -13.17
CA LEU A 85 -11.20 -14.24 -14.14
C LEU A 85 -11.92 -15.52 -14.55
N LEU A 86 -12.50 -16.27 -13.61
CA LEU A 86 -13.33 -17.44 -13.91
C LEU A 86 -14.52 -17.08 -14.81
N GLY A 87 -15.08 -15.87 -14.68
CA GLY A 87 -16.13 -15.36 -15.57
C GLY A 87 -15.75 -15.24 -17.05
N THR A 88 -14.45 -15.19 -17.37
CA THR A 88 -13.95 -15.14 -18.76
C THR A 88 -14.02 -16.49 -19.48
N ALA A 89 -14.12 -17.60 -18.75
CA ALA A 89 -14.29 -18.93 -19.34
C ALA A 89 -15.71 -19.09 -19.89
N GLU A 90 -15.86 -19.35 -21.20
CA GLU A 90 -17.17 -19.48 -21.87
C GLU A 90 -17.98 -20.71 -21.41
N GLY A 91 -17.32 -21.75 -20.90
CA GLY A 91 -17.88 -23.03 -20.46
C GLY A 91 -17.45 -23.42 -19.03
N SER A 92 -17.30 -24.73 -18.78
CA SER A 92 -17.00 -25.24 -17.44
C SER A 92 -15.54 -24.99 -17.06
N ALA A 93 -15.34 -24.32 -15.91
CA ALA A 93 -14.06 -23.94 -15.36
C ALA A 93 -14.02 -24.22 -13.85
N ASP A 94 -13.04 -25.02 -13.42
CA ASP A 94 -12.86 -25.43 -12.03
C ASP A 94 -11.80 -24.56 -11.33
N PHE A 95 -11.96 -24.43 -10.02
CA PHE A 95 -11.00 -23.79 -9.13
C PHE A 95 -10.37 -24.84 -8.21
N LEU A 96 -9.04 -24.91 -8.15
CA LEU A 96 -8.29 -25.79 -7.25
C LEU A 96 -7.68 -24.99 -6.09
N ASP A 97 -8.08 -25.28 -4.85
CA ASP A 97 -7.60 -24.63 -3.62
C ASP A 97 -6.74 -25.60 -2.81
N VAL A 98 -5.42 -25.46 -2.88
CA VAL A 98 -4.46 -26.28 -2.11
C VAL A 98 -4.06 -25.54 -0.83
N GLY A 99 -4.25 -26.22 0.30
CA GLY A 99 -4.22 -25.61 1.65
C GLY A 99 -5.50 -24.83 1.93
N ALA A 100 -6.65 -25.44 1.64
CA ALA A 100 -7.96 -24.78 1.66
C ALA A 100 -8.40 -24.34 3.07
N ASN A 101 -7.82 -24.92 4.13
CA ASN A 101 -8.19 -24.64 5.51
C ASN A 101 -9.72 -24.79 5.68
N ILE A 102 -10.39 -23.88 6.38
CA ILE A 102 -11.86 -23.85 6.56
C ILE A 102 -12.61 -23.25 5.35
N GLY A 103 -11.94 -22.98 4.24
CA GLY A 103 -12.56 -22.62 2.96
C GLY A 103 -12.89 -21.15 2.73
N THR A 104 -12.13 -20.24 3.32
CA THR A 104 -12.29 -18.78 3.11
C THR A 104 -12.09 -18.34 1.65
N TRP A 105 -11.41 -19.16 0.83
CA TRP A 105 -11.33 -19.01 -0.63
C TRP A 105 -12.31 -19.93 -1.36
N THR A 106 -12.35 -21.20 -0.96
CA THR A 106 -13.21 -22.23 -1.57
C THR A 106 -14.69 -21.81 -1.62
N LEU A 107 -15.27 -21.37 -0.51
CA LEU A 107 -16.71 -21.06 -0.41
C LEU A 107 -17.16 -19.87 -1.31
N PRO A 108 -16.50 -18.70 -1.28
CA PRO A 108 -16.90 -17.59 -2.16
C PRO A 108 -16.69 -17.91 -3.64
N VAL A 109 -15.61 -18.63 -3.99
CA VAL A 109 -15.38 -19.03 -5.38
C VAL A 109 -16.41 -20.08 -5.83
N ALA A 110 -16.75 -21.05 -4.98
CA ALA A 110 -17.80 -22.02 -5.29
C ALA A 110 -19.17 -21.36 -5.48
N ARG A 111 -19.53 -20.37 -4.65
CA ARG A 111 -20.74 -19.57 -4.84
C ARG A 111 -20.71 -18.82 -6.17
N CYS A 112 -19.58 -18.21 -6.52
CA CYS A 112 -19.39 -17.57 -7.83
C CYS A 112 -19.59 -18.56 -9.00
N LEU A 113 -18.96 -19.73 -8.95
CA LEU A 113 -19.11 -20.78 -9.97
C LEU A 113 -20.56 -21.26 -10.10
N GLN A 114 -21.27 -21.40 -8.98
CA GLN A 114 -22.70 -21.71 -8.97
C GLN A 114 -23.53 -20.59 -9.63
N THR A 115 -23.25 -19.32 -9.33
CA THR A 115 -23.91 -18.16 -9.94
C THR A 115 -23.65 -18.05 -11.44
N LEU A 116 -22.44 -18.39 -11.90
CA LEU A 116 -22.12 -18.41 -13.33
C LEU A 116 -22.92 -19.49 -14.09
N GLY A 117 -23.32 -20.57 -13.42
CA GLY A 117 -24.23 -21.57 -13.99
C GLY A 117 -23.63 -22.40 -15.14
N ARG A 118 -22.30 -22.42 -15.30
CA ARG A 118 -21.59 -23.12 -16.40
C ARG A 118 -21.02 -24.50 -16.02
N GLY A 119 -21.36 -25.00 -14.82
CA GLY A 119 -20.98 -26.33 -14.34
C GLY A 119 -19.52 -26.46 -13.89
N GLY A 120 -18.91 -25.38 -13.38
CA GLY A 120 -17.62 -25.41 -12.70
C GLY A 120 -17.75 -25.76 -11.22
N ARG A 121 -16.69 -26.31 -10.61
CA ARG A 121 -16.63 -26.64 -9.17
C ARG A 121 -15.35 -26.13 -8.51
N ALA A 122 -15.40 -25.96 -7.19
CA ALA A 122 -14.22 -25.78 -6.37
C ALA A 122 -13.73 -27.14 -5.87
N ILE A 123 -12.43 -27.41 -6.02
CA ILE A 123 -11.73 -28.60 -5.55
C ILE A 123 -10.81 -28.13 -4.42
N ALA A 124 -11.16 -28.44 -3.19
CA ALA A 124 -10.46 -27.98 -2.00
C ALA A 124 -9.65 -29.11 -1.38
N VAL A 125 -8.39 -28.85 -1.05
CA VAL A 125 -7.46 -29.84 -0.50
C VAL A 125 -6.82 -29.28 0.77
N GLU A 126 -6.94 -30.00 1.87
CA GLU A 126 -6.42 -29.60 3.18
C GLU A 126 -5.98 -30.84 3.97
N GLY A 127 -4.83 -30.80 4.64
CA GLY A 127 -4.27 -31.97 5.33
C GLY A 127 -4.71 -32.13 6.79
N VAL A 128 -5.21 -31.07 7.41
CA VAL A 128 -5.67 -31.11 8.81
C VAL A 128 -7.17 -31.41 8.86
N GLN A 129 -7.51 -32.64 9.26
CA GLN A 129 -8.87 -33.17 9.23
C GLN A 129 -9.96 -32.24 9.82
N PRO A 130 -9.82 -31.66 11.03
CA PRO A 130 -10.82 -30.73 11.57
C PRO A 130 -11.17 -29.55 10.63
N LEU A 131 -10.20 -29.06 9.86
CA LEU A 131 -10.41 -27.95 8.92
C LEU A 131 -11.28 -28.39 7.74
N THR A 132 -11.04 -29.59 7.21
CA THR A 132 -11.84 -30.17 6.12
C THR A 132 -13.29 -30.45 6.55
N GLU A 133 -13.51 -30.83 7.81
CA GLU A 133 -14.85 -31.04 8.37
C GLU A 133 -15.62 -29.71 8.45
N TYR A 134 -14.98 -28.64 8.93
CA TYR A 134 -15.58 -27.29 8.92
C TYR A 134 -15.85 -26.77 7.52
N LEU A 135 -14.93 -26.98 6.58
CA LEU A 135 -15.13 -26.59 5.19
C LEU A 135 -16.31 -27.36 4.56
N GLY A 136 -16.38 -28.68 4.75
CA GLY A 136 -17.47 -29.51 4.26
C GLY A 136 -18.82 -29.10 4.85
N ALA A 137 -18.89 -28.91 6.18
CA ALA A 137 -20.09 -28.42 6.85
C ALA A 137 -20.51 -27.03 6.34
N SER A 138 -19.55 -26.13 6.09
CA SER A 138 -19.80 -24.81 5.53
C SER A 138 -20.35 -24.90 4.11
N ALA A 139 -19.80 -25.79 3.27
CA ALA A 139 -20.29 -26.00 1.91
C ALA A 139 -21.75 -26.51 1.94
N VAL A 140 -22.08 -27.47 2.80
CA VAL A 140 -23.46 -27.97 2.98
C VAL A 140 -24.40 -26.86 3.42
N ARG A 141 -24.01 -26.12 4.47
CA ARG A 141 -24.82 -25.03 5.05
C ARG A 141 -25.13 -23.92 4.06
N ASN A 142 -24.25 -23.69 3.10
CA ASN A 142 -24.42 -22.70 2.04
C ASN A 142 -25.08 -23.26 0.76
N GLY A 143 -25.53 -24.52 0.74
CA GLY A 143 -26.10 -25.13 -0.46
C GLY A 143 -25.09 -25.34 -1.59
N LEU A 144 -23.80 -25.47 -1.25
CA LEU A 144 -22.67 -25.63 -2.17
C LEU A 144 -22.14 -27.06 -2.23
N ALA A 145 -22.78 -28.03 -1.57
CA ALA A 145 -22.32 -29.43 -1.50
C ALA A 145 -22.16 -30.11 -2.87
N GLY A 146 -22.89 -29.66 -3.90
CA GLY A 146 -22.76 -30.14 -5.29
C GLY A 146 -21.73 -29.38 -6.13
N SER A 147 -21.08 -28.36 -5.57
CA SER A 147 -20.14 -27.46 -6.26
C SER A 147 -18.78 -27.39 -5.56
N VAL A 148 -18.58 -28.15 -4.48
CA VAL A 148 -17.34 -28.23 -3.70
C VAL A 148 -16.97 -29.69 -3.47
N ASP A 149 -15.80 -30.09 -3.96
CA ASP A 149 -15.17 -31.35 -3.61
C ASP A 149 -14.09 -31.10 -2.55
N VAL A 150 -14.16 -31.77 -1.40
CA VAL A 150 -13.20 -31.60 -0.30
C VAL A 150 -12.31 -32.84 -0.20
N TYR A 151 -10.99 -32.65 -0.17
CA TYR A 151 -9.99 -33.71 -0.06
C TYR A 151 -9.16 -33.50 1.21
N ASN A 152 -9.06 -34.55 2.03
CA ASN A 152 -8.29 -34.51 3.27
C ASN A 152 -6.90 -35.14 3.07
N TYR A 153 -6.01 -34.36 2.46
CA TYR A 153 -4.64 -34.77 2.16
C TYR A 153 -3.68 -33.60 2.29
N ALA A 154 -2.49 -33.88 2.80
CA ALA A 154 -1.35 -33.02 2.54
C ALA A 154 -0.92 -33.16 1.07
N VAL A 155 -0.46 -32.07 0.44
CA VAL A 155 -0.05 -32.09 -0.97
C VAL A 155 1.45 -31.85 -1.09
N GLY A 156 2.13 -32.73 -1.83
CA GLY A 156 3.56 -32.65 -2.09
C GLY A 156 3.91 -33.14 -3.50
N SER A 157 5.16 -33.55 -3.70
CA SER A 157 5.66 -33.95 -5.03
C SER A 157 5.15 -35.33 -5.46
N GLY A 158 4.85 -36.21 -4.49
CA GLY A 158 4.45 -37.60 -4.75
C GLY A 158 5.56 -38.45 -5.39
N ASP A 159 6.81 -37.98 -5.39
CA ASP A 159 7.92 -38.62 -6.08
C ASP A 159 8.88 -39.32 -5.10
N ALA A 160 8.98 -40.65 -5.21
CA ALA A 160 9.82 -41.46 -4.34
C ALA A 160 11.30 -41.08 -4.43
N THR A 161 11.74 -40.54 -5.57
CA THR A 161 13.10 -40.03 -5.76
C THR A 161 13.36 -38.73 -5.01
N ALA A 162 12.30 -37.98 -4.68
CA ALA A 162 12.33 -36.80 -3.83
C ALA A 162 12.06 -37.13 -2.34
N GLY A 163 12.03 -38.42 -1.98
CA GLY A 163 11.79 -38.94 -0.64
C GLY A 163 10.32 -38.97 -0.22
N GLU A 164 9.39 -38.81 -1.17
CA GLU A 164 7.95 -38.71 -0.91
C GLU A 164 7.18 -39.77 -1.68
N SER A 165 6.13 -40.37 -1.12
CA SER A 165 5.28 -41.29 -1.89
C SER A 165 3.82 -41.02 -1.62
N ALA A 166 2.97 -41.13 -2.65
CA ALA A 166 1.54 -41.02 -2.48
C ALA A 166 1.05 -42.07 -1.45
N GLY A 167 0.24 -41.65 -0.49
CA GLY A 167 -0.21 -42.47 0.64
C GLY A 167 0.76 -42.50 1.83
N GLN A 168 1.95 -41.92 1.74
CA GLN A 168 2.86 -41.76 2.88
C GLN A 168 2.22 -40.89 3.96
N SER A 169 2.32 -41.31 5.22
CA SER A 169 1.94 -40.47 6.35
C SER A 169 3.01 -39.40 6.58
N VAL A 170 2.60 -38.13 6.60
CA VAL A 170 3.44 -36.98 6.94
C VAL A 170 2.91 -36.29 8.19
N THR A 171 3.81 -35.72 8.98
CA THR A 171 3.45 -34.95 10.18
C THR A 171 3.28 -33.48 9.82
N MET A 172 2.09 -32.95 10.07
CA MET A 172 1.79 -31.52 10.05
C MET A 172 1.87 -30.96 11.47
N ASN A 173 2.51 -29.81 11.62
CA ASN A 173 2.57 -29.08 12.88
C ASN A 173 1.45 -28.03 12.91
N VAL A 174 0.59 -28.12 13.92
CA VAL A 174 -0.55 -27.22 14.09
C VAL A 174 -0.30 -26.32 15.29
N ASP A 175 -0.36 -25.01 15.08
CA ASP A 175 -0.32 -24.02 16.17
C ASP A 175 -1.70 -23.98 16.86
N PRO A 176 -1.78 -24.21 18.18
CA PRO A 176 -3.05 -24.24 18.92
C PRO A 176 -3.78 -22.90 18.95
N THR A 177 -3.17 -21.80 18.47
CA THR A 177 -3.76 -20.46 18.40
C THR A 177 -3.86 -19.92 16.96
N ASN A 178 -3.26 -20.60 15.99
CA ASN A 178 -3.21 -20.24 14.56
C ASN A 178 -3.29 -21.48 13.67
N TRP A 179 -4.48 -22.08 13.60
CA TRP A 179 -4.70 -23.29 12.82
C TRP A 179 -4.45 -23.09 11.31
N GLY A 180 -4.60 -21.86 10.81
CA GLY A 180 -4.30 -21.54 9.42
C GLY A 180 -2.82 -21.52 9.06
N GLY A 181 -1.92 -21.53 10.04
CA GLY A 181 -0.46 -21.66 9.84
C GLY A 181 0.04 -23.10 9.86
N SER A 182 -0.85 -24.10 9.73
CA SER A 182 -0.48 -25.51 9.76
C SER A 182 0.51 -25.86 8.65
N SER A 183 1.62 -26.52 9.01
CA SER A 183 2.75 -26.71 8.08
C SER A 183 3.47 -28.05 8.31
N ILE A 184 3.93 -28.67 7.22
CA ILE A 184 4.82 -29.85 7.28
C ILE A 184 6.23 -29.43 7.75
N VAL A 185 6.70 -28.26 7.33
CA VAL A 185 8.12 -27.84 7.49
C VAL A 185 8.35 -26.91 8.66
N ASN A 186 7.34 -26.12 9.03
CA ASN A 186 7.47 -25.19 10.12
C ASN A 186 6.95 -25.80 11.41
N THR A 187 7.72 -25.69 12.49
CA THR A 187 7.37 -26.22 13.82
C THR A 187 7.43 -25.08 14.85
N PRO A 188 6.40 -24.22 14.94
CA PRO A 188 6.33 -23.17 15.95
C PRO A 188 6.43 -23.72 17.38
N LYS A 189 6.96 -22.91 18.31
CA LYS A 189 7.00 -23.31 19.72
C LYS A 189 5.57 -23.46 20.25
N GLY A 190 5.24 -24.62 20.79
CA GLY A 190 3.90 -24.93 21.29
C GLY A 190 2.95 -25.56 20.25
N SER A 191 3.40 -25.78 19.01
CA SER A 191 2.62 -26.55 18.05
C SER A 191 2.53 -28.02 18.45
N PHE A 192 1.43 -28.69 18.06
CA PHE A 192 1.27 -30.13 18.24
C PHE A 192 1.22 -30.85 16.88
N PRO A 193 1.70 -32.11 16.81
CA PRO A 193 1.74 -32.86 15.57
C PRO A 193 0.37 -33.47 15.23
N VAL A 194 0.01 -33.45 13.95
CA VAL A 194 -1.14 -34.15 13.36
C VAL A 194 -0.65 -34.94 12.14
N ASN A 195 -1.09 -36.19 11.99
CA ASN A 195 -0.73 -37.00 10.83
C ASN A 195 -1.70 -36.73 9.68
N ALA A 196 -1.15 -36.54 8.48
CA ALA A 196 -1.91 -36.38 7.25
C ALA A 196 -1.35 -37.35 6.19
N SER A 197 -2.20 -37.90 5.34
CA SER A 197 -1.73 -38.66 4.17
C SER A 197 -1.27 -37.69 3.08
N LEU A 198 -0.08 -37.94 2.53
CA LEU A 198 0.48 -37.17 1.43
C LEU A 198 -0.06 -37.65 0.08
N THR A 199 -0.37 -36.73 -0.82
CA THR A 199 -0.72 -37.00 -2.22
C THR A 199 -0.15 -35.93 -3.15
N SER A 200 -0.28 -36.10 -4.46
CA SER A 200 0.07 -35.10 -5.47
C SER A 200 -1.18 -34.43 -6.06
N VAL A 201 -1.01 -33.25 -6.67
CA VAL A 201 -2.10 -32.59 -7.40
C VAL A 201 -2.55 -33.46 -8.58
N ASP A 202 -1.60 -34.03 -9.31
CA ASP A 202 -1.89 -34.89 -10.46
C ASP A 202 -2.73 -36.11 -10.04
N ASP A 203 -2.44 -36.73 -8.88
CA ASP A 203 -3.23 -37.87 -8.36
C ASP A 203 -4.64 -37.48 -7.93
N ILE A 204 -4.83 -36.27 -7.36
CA ILE A 204 -6.16 -35.73 -7.03
C ILE A 204 -6.98 -35.50 -8.30
N LEU A 205 -6.35 -35.00 -9.36
CA LEU A 205 -7.04 -34.70 -10.61
C LEU A 205 -7.24 -35.94 -11.50
N ASN A 206 -6.50 -37.01 -11.27
CA ASN A 206 -6.56 -38.23 -12.06
C ASN A 206 -7.99 -38.82 -12.08
N GLY A 207 -8.56 -39.03 -13.27
CA GLY A 207 -9.92 -39.56 -13.44
C GLY A 207 -11.06 -38.64 -12.98
N SER A 208 -10.75 -37.44 -12.45
CA SER A 208 -11.74 -36.50 -11.92
C SER A 208 -12.53 -35.77 -13.01
N GLY A 209 -12.00 -35.73 -14.24
CA GLY A 209 -12.51 -34.90 -15.33
C GLY A 209 -12.52 -33.40 -15.00
N ALA A 210 -11.64 -32.96 -14.09
CA ALA A 210 -11.52 -31.56 -13.69
C ALA A 210 -10.91 -30.71 -14.81
N ARG A 211 -11.45 -29.50 -14.98
CA ARG A 211 -10.93 -28.48 -15.91
C ARG A 211 -10.44 -27.30 -15.09
N VAL A 212 -9.24 -27.40 -14.53
CA VAL A 212 -8.70 -26.39 -13.62
C VAL A 212 -8.34 -25.11 -14.39
N PHE A 213 -9.17 -24.09 -14.26
CA PHE A 213 -8.93 -22.75 -14.81
C PHE A 213 -8.10 -21.91 -13.86
N ALA A 214 -8.37 -22.02 -12.55
CA ALA A 214 -7.71 -21.26 -11.51
C ALA A 214 -7.17 -22.18 -10.43
N MET A 215 -6.01 -21.84 -9.87
CA MET A 215 -5.39 -22.57 -8.77
C MET A 215 -4.94 -21.60 -7.67
N LYS A 216 -5.07 -22.00 -6.41
CA LYS A 216 -4.43 -21.32 -5.28
C LYS A 216 -3.58 -22.32 -4.50
N VAL A 217 -2.39 -21.89 -4.08
CA VAL A 217 -1.45 -22.68 -3.28
C VAL A 217 -0.99 -21.87 -2.08
N SER A 218 -1.32 -22.34 -0.87
CA SER A 218 -0.85 -21.75 0.39
C SER A 218 -0.67 -22.89 1.38
N VAL A 219 0.55 -23.42 1.48
CA VAL A 219 0.86 -24.63 2.28
C VAL A 219 2.07 -24.41 3.19
N GLU A 220 2.34 -23.14 3.51
CA GLU A 220 3.32 -22.71 4.50
C GLU A 220 4.72 -23.33 4.31
N GLY A 221 5.25 -23.26 3.08
CA GLY A 221 6.62 -23.66 2.74
C GLY A 221 6.76 -24.87 1.83
N TYR A 222 5.67 -25.57 1.53
CA TYR A 222 5.65 -26.73 0.63
C TYR A 222 5.28 -26.37 -0.82
N GLU A 223 5.22 -25.09 -1.17
CA GLU A 223 4.72 -24.59 -2.46
C GLU A 223 5.46 -25.20 -3.66
N ALA A 224 6.79 -25.28 -3.59
CA ALA A 224 7.60 -25.89 -4.64
C ALA A 224 7.27 -27.37 -4.86
N ARG A 225 7.03 -28.11 -3.77
CA ARG A 225 6.67 -29.54 -3.81
C ARG A 225 5.28 -29.74 -4.39
N VAL A 226 4.32 -28.87 -4.04
CA VAL A 226 2.97 -28.88 -4.63
C VAL A 226 3.03 -28.69 -6.15
N LEU A 227 3.81 -27.71 -6.64
CA LEU A 227 3.95 -27.49 -8.09
C LEU A 227 4.66 -28.66 -8.78
N GLN A 228 5.63 -29.29 -8.14
CA GLN A 228 6.27 -30.51 -8.66
C GLN A 228 5.28 -31.69 -8.76
N GLY A 229 4.38 -31.82 -7.80
CA GLY A 229 3.28 -32.80 -7.82
C GLY A 229 2.12 -32.41 -8.75
N ALA A 230 2.17 -31.24 -9.38
CA ALA A 230 1.22 -30.76 -10.40
C ALA A 230 1.85 -30.77 -11.81
N ARG A 231 2.93 -31.53 -12.02
CA ARG A 231 3.72 -31.48 -13.27
C ARG A 231 2.89 -31.82 -14.51
N GLN A 232 1.97 -32.78 -14.43
CA GLN A 232 1.11 -33.13 -15.58
C GLN A 232 0.09 -32.03 -15.82
N LEU A 233 -0.54 -31.50 -14.77
CA LEU A 233 -1.42 -30.35 -14.89
C LEU A 233 -0.70 -29.17 -15.55
N LEU A 234 0.46 -28.76 -15.04
CA LEU A 234 1.22 -27.61 -15.53
C LEU A 234 1.76 -27.80 -16.95
N ALA A 235 2.09 -29.03 -17.35
CA ALA A 235 2.58 -29.32 -18.70
C ALA A 235 1.45 -29.45 -19.73
N ALA A 236 0.33 -30.10 -19.38
CA ALA A 236 -0.74 -30.39 -20.32
C ALA A 236 -1.80 -29.28 -20.36
N SER A 237 -2.14 -28.70 -19.21
CA SER A 237 -3.16 -27.69 -19.09
C SER A 237 -2.91 -26.75 -17.90
N PRO A 238 -1.87 -25.89 -17.96
CA PRO A 238 -1.56 -24.99 -16.86
C PRO A 238 -2.76 -24.08 -16.55
N PRO A 239 -3.13 -23.86 -15.27
CA PRO A 239 -4.20 -22.94 -14.93
C PRO A 239 -3.97 -21.54 -15.53
N CYS A 240 -5.04 -20.86 -15.92
CA CYS A 240 -4.95 -19.49 -16.45
C CYS A 240 -4.57 -18.47 -15.38
N ALA A 241 -4.95 -18.76 -14.13
CA ALA A 241 -4.68 -17.91 -12.97
C ALA A 241 -4.17 -18.77 -11.80
N LEU A 242 -3.04 -18.39 -11.21
CA LEU A 242 -2.45 -19.08 -10.08
C LEU A 242 -2.12 -18.11 -8.95
N ASN A 243 -2.80 -18.22 -7.81
CA ASN A 243 -2.47 -17.47 -6.60
C ASN A 243 -1.53 -18.29 -5.72
N ILE A 244 -0.38 -17.75 -5.31
CA ILE A 244 0.56 -18.49 -4.48
C ILE A 244 1.21 -17.59 -3.43
N GLU A 245 1.35 -18.14 -2.21
CA GLU A 245 1.96 -17.48 -1.07
C GLU A 245 3.28 -18.16 -0.73
N MET A 246 4.38 -17.44 -0.88
CA MET A 246 5.74 -17.96 -0.77
C MET A 246 6.48 -17.29 0.39
N ASN A 247 6.73 -18.06 1.44
CA ASN A 247 7.58 -17.63 2.54
C ASN A 247 9.01 -18.14 2.33
N ARG A 248 9.97 -17.23 2.14
CA ARG A 248 11.37 -17.56 1.84
C ARG A 248 11.95 -18.54 2.86
N ARG A 249 11.76 -18.26 4.15
CA ARG A 249 12.33 -19.08 5.24
C ARG A 249 11.74 -20.48 5.26
N PHE A 250 10.45 -20.63 4.96
CA PHE A 250 9.81 -21.95 4.98
C PHE A 250 10.18 -22.77 3.76
N LEU A 251 10.29 -22.14 2.59
CA LEU A 251 10.82 -22.78 1.38
C LEU A 251 12.27 -23.25 1.56
N GLU A 252 13.12 -22.42 2.18
CA GLU A 252 14.51 -22.78 2.52
C GLU A 252 14.56 -23.99 3.47
N LYS A 253 13.71 -24.02 4.51
CA LYS A 253 13.57 -25.18 5.41
C LYS A 253 13.11 -26.44 4.68
N ALA A 254 12.26 -26.30 3.65
CA ALA A 254 11.82 -27.39 2.79
C ALA A 254 12.89 -27.84 1.77
N GLY A 255 14.08 -27.24 1.79
CA GLY A 255 15.15 -27.53 0.82
C GLY A 255 14.91 -26.93 -0.56
N THR A 256 14.10 -25.87 -0.66
CA THR A 256 13.73 -25.20 -1.92
C THR A 256 13.96 -23.68 -1.82
N SER A 257 13.54 -22.91 -2.84
CA SER A 257 13.69 -21.45 -2.85
C SER A 257 12.55 -20.78 -3.62
N ILE A 258 12.32 -19.48 -3.39
CA ILE A 258 11.33 -18.72 -4.17
C ILE A 258 11.71 -18.72 -5.65
N ARG A 259 13.00 -18.56 -5.95
CA ARG A 259 13.52 -18.68 -7.32
C ARG A 259 13.17 -20.01 -7.97
N SER A 260 13.22 -21.12 -7.25
CA SER A 260 12.81 -22.44 -7.78
C SER A 260 11.32 -22.48 -8.11
N VAL A 261 10.47 -21.89 -7.25
CA VAL A 261 9.03 -21.77 -7.51
C VAL A 261 8.76 -20.90 -8.73
N LEU A 262 9.36 -19.70 -8.80
CA LEU A 262 9.23 -18.80 -9.94
C LEU A 262 9.72 -19.44 -11.24
N ARG A 263 10.74 -20.31 -11.18
CA ARG A 263 11.20 -21.07 -12.34
C ARG A 263 10.16 -22.08 -12.82
N LEU A 264 9.52 -22.82 -11.91
CA LEU A 264 8.42 -23.73 -12.26
C LEU A 264 7.25 -22.97 -12.91
N LEU A 265 6.90 -21.79 -12.39
CA LEU A 265 5.85 -20.95 -12.98
C LEU A 265 6.27 -20.39 -14.35
N TYR A 266 7.53 -19.93 -14.50
CA TYR A 266 8.05 -19.45 -15.77
C TYR A 266 8.00 -20.53 -16.85
N ASP A 267 8.46 -21.75 -16.51
CA ASP A 267 8.49 -22.88 -17.42
C ASP A 267 7.07 -23.38 -17.76
N ALA A 268 6.10 -23.19 -16.85
CA ALA A 268 4.69 -23.47 -17.09
C ALA A 268 3.93 -22.35 -17.86
N GLY A 269 4.62 -21.30 -18.35
CA GLY A 269 4.03 -20.28 -19.22
C GLY A 269 3.41 -19.06 -18.51
N TYR A 270 3.66 -18.89 -17.20
CA TYR A 270 3.20 -17.72 -16.47
C TYR A 270 4.07 -16.48 -16.74
N ASP A 271 3.46 -15.30 -16.62
CA ASP A 271 4.14 -14.01 -16.72
C ASP A 271 4.85 -13.68 -15.39
N VAL A 272 6.11 -14.11 -15.29
CA VAL A 272 6.96 -13.96 -14.11
C VAL A 272 8.40 -13.64 -14.48
N GLU A 273 9.02 -12.76 -13.70
CA GLU A 273 10.47 -12.55 -13.75
C GLU A 273 11.18 -13.50 -12.76
N VAL A 274 12.25 -14.15 -13.22
CA VAL A 274 13.08 -15.02 -12.37
C VAL A 274 14.34 -14.25 -11.95
N PRO A 275 14.41 -13.73 -10.72
CA PRO A 275 15.53 -12.90 -10.28
C PRO A 275 16.83 -13.70 -10.14
N GLU A 276 17.98 -13.02 -10.29
CA GLU A 276 19.31 -13.63 -10.07
C GLU A 276 19.54 -14.07 -8.61
N ARG A 277 18.85 -13.43 -7.66
CA ARG A 277 18.92 -13.71 -6.22
C ARG A 277 17.54 -13.99 -5.67
N ASP A 278 17.47 -14.79 -4.60
CA ASP A 278 16.20 -15.13 -3.98
C ASP A 278 15.57 -13.88 -3.33
N PRO A 279 14.36 -13.47 -3.74
CA PRO A 279 13.71 -12.29 -3.20
C PRO A 279 13.22 -12.53 -1.77
N GLY A 280 12.70 -11.50 -1.10
CA GLY A 280 11.96 -11.68 0.16
C GLY A 280 10.66 -12.48 -0.04
N ASN A 281 9.84 -12.60 1.01
CA ASN A 281 8.53 -13.26 0.89
C ASN A 281 7.72 -12.66 -0.27
N LEU A 282 7.15 -13.53 -1.11
CA LEU A 282 6.34 -13.15 -2.25
C LEU A 282 4.93 -13.69 -2.08
N LYS A 283 3.96 -12.91 -2.53
CA LYS A 283 2.55 -13.29 -2.53
C LYS A 283 1.89 -12.61 -3.71
N GLY A 284 1.24 -13.39 -4.58
CA GLY A 284 0.75 -12.82 -5.82
C GLY A 284 -0.19 -13.73 -6.58
N LEU A 285 -0.97 -13.09 -7.46
CA LEU A 285 -1.73 -13.73 -8.52
C LEU A 285 -0.89 -13.68 -9.80
N TYR A 286 -0.60 -14.84 -10.37
CA TYR A 286 0.19 -15.00 -11.58
C TYR A 286 -0.73 -15.47 -12.70
N LEU A 287 -0.60 -14.87 -13.88
CA LEU A 287 -1.43 -15.16 -15.05
C LEU A 287 -0.59 -15.83 -16.13
N GLN A 288 -1.21 -16.69 -16.93
CA GLN A 288 -0.60 -17.18 -18.16
C GLN A 288 -0.27 -15.99 -19.09
N ARG A 289 0.90 -16.03 -19.75
CA ARG A 289 1.31 -14.99 -20.71
C ARG A 289 0.30 -14.84 -21.85
N ASP A 290 -0.28 -15.95 -22.29
CA ASP A 290 -1.39 -15.99 -23.25
C ASP A 290 -2.70 -16.28 -22.52
N LEU A 291 -3.25 -15.27 -21.84
CA LEU A 291 -4.47 -15.42 -21.07
C LEU A 291 -5.70 -15.71 -21.94
N GLU A 292 -5.79 -15.09 -23.12
CA GLU A 292 -6.90 -15.29 -24.05
C GLU A 292 -6.90 -16.72 -24.63
N GLY A 293 -5.74 -17.17 -25.12
CA GLY A 293 -5.59 -18.55 -25.59
C GLY A 293 -5.81 -19.55 -24.46
N CYS A 294 -5.39 -19.22 -23.23
CA CYS A 294 -5.67 -20.03 -22.06
C CYS A 294 -7.17 -20.17 -21.79
N ALA A 295 -7.91 -19.05 -21.77
CA ALA A 295 -9.35 -19.03 -21.50
C ALA A 295 -10.17 -19.73 -22.59
N ALA A 296 -9.72 -19.65 -23.85
CA ALA A 296 -10.33 -20.36 -24.98
C ALA A 296 -10.31 -21.90 -24.83
N ARG A 297 -9.49 -22.45 -23.94
CA ARG A 297 -9.51 -23.89 -23.61
C ARG A 297 -10.75 -24.30 -22.82
N PHE A 298 -11.55 -23.37 -22.33
CA PHE A 298 -12.69 -23.65 -21.44
C PHE A 298 -14.04 -23.34 -22.10
N ARG A 299 -14.20 -23.58 -23.40
CA ARG A 299 -15.44 -23.29 -24.15
C ARG A 299 -16.57 -24.32 -23.97
N GLU A 300 -16.25 -25.53 -23.55
CA GLU A 300 -17.20 -26.63 -23.45
C GLU A 300 -17.92 -26.66 -22.09
N VAL A 301 -19.23 -26.91 -22.10
CA VAL A 301 -20.04 -27.11 -20.88
C VAL A 301 -20.09 -28.61 -20.54
N ARG A 302 -20.08 -28.95 -19.24
CA ARG A 302 -20.04 -30.34 -18.76
C ARG A 302 -21.35 -31.08 -19.10
N PRO A 303 -21.31 -32.29 -19.73
CA PRO A 303 -22.51 -33.08 -20.00
C PRO A 303 -23.22 -33.54 -18.71
N GLY A 304 -24.55 -33.42 -18.63
CA GLY A 304 -25.35 -33.87 -17.48
C GLY A 304 -25.81 -32.79 -16.49
N PHE A 305 -25.44 -31.52 -16.73
CA PHE A 305 -26.02 -30.38 -16.02
C PHE A 305 -27.33 -29.95 -16.74
N GLU A 306 -28.46 -30.58 -16.40
CA GLU A 306 -29.76 -30.07 -16.81
C GLU A 306 -30.02 -28.76 -16.06
N ALA A 307 -30.05 -27.64 -16.79
CA ALA A 307 -30.55 -26.38 -16.26
C ALA A 307 -32.00 -26.60 -15.81
N THR A 308 -32.23 -26.72 -14.51
CA THR A 308 -33.58 -26.73 -13.96
C THR A 308 -34.19 -25.36 -14.22
N ALA A 309 -35.03 -25.32 -15.24
CA ALA A 309 -35.85 -24.17 -15.57
C ALA A 309 -36.72 -23.79 -14.36
N ARG A 310 -36.36 -22.69 -13.69
CA ARG A 310 -37.33 -21.76 -13.11
C ARG A 310 -37.03 -20.40 -13.68
N LEU A 311 -37.73 -20.10 -14.78
CA LEU A 311 -38.27 -18.80 -15.19
C LEU A 311 -38.81 -18.94 -16.62
N ASP A 312 -39.91 -19.66 -16.81
CA ASP A 312 -40.75 -19.52 -18.00
C ASP A 312 -42.19 -19.98 -17.70
N ALA A 313 -42.95 -19.10 -17.06
CA ALA A 313 -44.42 -19.11 -17.06
C ALA A 313 -44.92 -17.67 -17.28
N GLY A 314 -44.52 -17.09 -18.41
CA GLY A 314 -44.97 -15.79 -18.91
C GLY A 314 -44.98 -15.68 -20.44
N ARG A 315 -44.79 -16.80 -21.15
CA ARG A 315 -44.81 -16.90 -22.61
C ARG A 315 -46.18 -17.36 -23.11
N ALA A 316 -47.16 -16.46 -23.13
CA ALA A 316 -48.35 -16.62 -23.97
C ALA A 316 -49.04 -15.30 -24.38
N GLY A 317 -48.45 -14.13 -24.07
CA GLY A 317 -48.98 -12.83 -24.50
C GLY A 317 -48.12 -12.08 -25.53
N ALA A 318 -46.91 -12.56 -25.85
CA ALA A 318 -45.90 -11.79 -26.60
C ALA A 318 -45.30 -12.54 -27.80
N ALA A 319 -46.12 -13.35 -28.48
CA ALA A 319 -45.72 -14.12 -29.67
C ALA A 319 -46.09 -13.44 -31.01
N ALA A 320 -46.85 -12.34 -31.01
CA ALA A 320 -47.12 -11.56 -32.22
C ALA A 320 -46.14 -10.38 -32.45
N GLY A 321 -45.30 -10.03 -31.48
CA GLY A 321 -44.40 -8.86 -31.56
C GLY A 321 -42.92 -9.16 -31.85
N ARG A 322 -42.49 -10.44 -31.88
CA ARG A 322 -41.05 -10.81 -31.94
C ARG A 322 -40.58 -11.34 -33.29
N ALA A 323 -41.48 -11.64 -34.23
CA ALA A 323 -41.09 -12.11 -35.57
C ALA A 323 -40.58 -10.96 -36.49
N ALA A 324 -40.71 -9.70 -36.09
CA ALA A 324 -40.16 -8.56 -36.82
C ALA A 324 -38.73 -8.15 -36.37
N LEU A 325 -38.17 -8.79 -35.34
CA LEU A 325 -36.89 -8.39 -34.72
C LEU A 325 -35.73 -9.39 -34.91
N SER A 326 -35.98 -10.64 -35.32
CA SER A 326 -34.90 -11.65 -35.49
C SER A 326 -34.24 -11.67 -36.87
N ALA A 327 -34.64 -10.80 -37.80
CA ALA A 327 -33.93 -10.59 -39.07
C ALA A 327 -32.82 -9.53 -38.98
N ARG A 328 -32.49 -9.02 -37.78
CA ARG A 328 -31.47 -7.98 -37.54
C ARG A 328 -30.37 -8.37 -36.53
N ALA A 329 -30.34 -9.62 -36.05
CA ALA A 329 -29.43 -10.06 -34.99
C ALA A 329 -28.25 -10.94 -35.46
N THR A 330 -27.97 -10.96 -36.76
CA THR A 330 -26.74 -11.54 -37.35
C THR A 330 -25.72 -10.49 -37.81
N GLU A 331 -25.83 -9.25 -37.32
CA GLU A 331 -24.79 -8.22 -37.38
C GLU A 331 -24.66 -7.52 -36.02
N ARG A 332 -23.53 -7.75 -35.33
CA ARG A 332 -22.82 -6.89 -34.34
C ARG A 332 -21.95 -7.79 -33.43
N GLN A 333 -20.66 -7.98 -33.71
CA GLN A 333 -19.60 -7.08 -33.22
C GLN A 333 -20.06 -5.64 -33.01
N SER A 334 -20.05 -5.18 -31.77
CA SER A 334 -20.03 -3.75 -31.46
C SER A 334 -19.04 -3.61 -30.29
N ALA A 335 -17.84 -3.04 -30.48
CA ALA A 335 -17.63 -1.62 -30.19
C ALA A 335 -18.73 -1.10 -29.27
N SER A 336 -18.44 -0.74 -28.01
CA SER A 336 -19.35 0.13 -27.26
C SER A 336 -19.70 1.28 -28.21
N VAL A 337 -20.95 1.31 -28.68
CA VAL A 337 -21.38 2.36 -29.59
C VAL A 337 -21.44 3.59 -28.71
N GLU A 338 -20.39 4.41 -28.78
CA GLU A 338 -20.40 5.76 -28.27
C GLU A 338 -21.57 6.48 -28.94
N VAL A 339 -22.47 7.00 -28.12
CA VAL A 339 -23.60 7.81 -28.57
C VAL A 339 -23.18 9.25 -28.38
N ASP A 340 -23.12 10.00 -29.48
CA ASP A 340 -23.04 11.46 -29.42
C ASP A 340 -24.38 11.98 -28.89
N ILE A 341 -24.36 12.52 -27.67
CA ILE A 341 -25.50 13.16 -27.03
C ILE A 341 -25.33 14.68 -26.96
N GLY A 342 -24.24 15.21 -27.53
CA GLY A 342 -23.82 16.59 -27.36
C GLY A 342 -23.48 16.93 -25.90
N TYR A 343 -23.25 18.21 -25.66
CA TYR A 343 -22.89 18.72 -24.34
C TYR A 343 -23.49 20.10 -24.10
N GLU A 344 -23.64 20.48 -22.84
CA GLU A 344 -24.01 21.84 -22.45
C GLU A 344 -22.86 22.79 -22.78
N THR A 345 -23.17 23.86 -23.51
CA THR A 345 -22.19 24.81 -24.06
C THR A 345 -22.01 26.05 -23.19
N ASP A 346 -22.95 26.35 -22.29
CA ASP A 346 -22.85 27.43 -21.30
C ASP A 346 -23.02 26.89 -19.86
N PRO A 347 -22.09 26.01 -19.38
CA PRO A 347 -22.18 25.46 -18.03
C PRO A 347 -22.01 26.58 -16.99
N ARG A 348 -22.90 26.63 -16.00
CA ARG A 348 -22.86 27.66 -14.93
C ARG A 348 -22.48 27.02 -13.60
N PRO A 349 -21.66 27.70 -12.77
CA PRO A 349 -21.43 27.21 -11.42
C PRO A 349 -22.73 27.25 -10.61
N LEU A 350 -22.81 26.40 -9.59
CA LEU A 350 -23.90 26.42 -8.62
C LEU A 350 -23.90 27.75 -7.85
N GLU A 351 -25.08 28.34 -7.63
CA GLU A 351 -25.22 29.67 -7.02
C GLU A 351 -24.73 29.69 -5.56
N PRO A 352 -23.78 30.56 -5.17
CA PRO A 352 -23.29 30.65 -3.80
C PRO A 352 -24.42 31.09 -2.85
N GLY A 353 -24.83 30.22 -1.95
CA GLY A 353 -25.85 30.53 -0.93
C GLY A 353 -27.24 29.94 -1.16
N ALA A 354 -27.45 29.14 -2.21
CA ALA A 354 -28.55 28.19 -2.22
C ALA A 354 -28.22 27.03 -1.26
N ALA A 355 -28.17 27.31 0.05
CA ALA A 355 -28.30 26.25 1.03
C ALA A 355 -29.66 25.61 0.74
N ALA A 356 -29.65 24.43 0.13
CA ALA A 356 -30.87 23.64 0.00
C ALA A 356 -31.50 23.60 1.39
N ASP A 357 -32.76 23.99 1.48
CA ASP A 357 -33.54 23.94 2.71
C ASP A 357 -33.60 22.46 3.13
N PHE A 358 -32.65 22.03 3.97
CA PHE A 358 -32.42 20.64 4.37
C PHE A 358 -33.59 20.17 5.26
N THR A 359 -34.72 19.90 4.64
CA THR A 359 -35.90 19.35 5.32
C THR A 359 -36.15 17.88 5.01
N ALA A 360 -35.25 17.21 4.28
CA ALA A 360 -35.33 15.75 4.09
C ALA A 360 -34.02 15.08 3.64
N ALA A 361 -33.09 14.77 4.56
CA ALA A 361 -32.21 13.60 4.43
C ALA A 361 -31.49 13.33 5.77
N ALA A 362 -31.78 12.21 6.41
CA ALA A 362 -31.31 11.86 7.76
C ALA A 362 -29.82 11.42 7.85
N HIS A 363 -28.96 11.81 6.90
CA HIS A 363 -27.63 11.18 6.70
C HIS A 363 -26.50 12.15 6.24
N THR A 364 -26.45 13.36 6.78
CA THR A 364 -25.32 14.30 6.57
C THR A 364 -24.42 14.32 7.79
N ALA A 365 -23.10 14.25 7.58
CA ALA A 365 -22.10 14.34 8.64
C ALA A 365 -21.11 15.48 8.35
N GLU A 366 -20.97 16.38 9.33
CA GLU A 366 -19.97 17.43 9.32
C GLU A 366 -18.67 16.92 9.96
N PHE A 367 -17.55 17.14 9.30
CA PHE A 367 -16.24 16.71 9.77
C PHE A 367 -15.30 17.90 9.91
N SER A 368 -14.99 18.29 11.14
CA SER A 368 -13.89 19.22 11.42
C SER A 368 -12.56 18.49 11.38
N LEU A 369 -11.63 19.00 10.59
CA LEU A 369 -10.33 18.41 10.35
C LEU A 369 -9.26 19.06 11.23
N GLN A 370 -8.12 18.37 11.37
CA GLN A 370 -7.01 18.83 12.24
C GLN A 370 -6.38 20.14 11.78
N ASP A 371 -6.50 20.48 10.50
CA ASP A 371 -6.01 21.72 9.88
C ASP A 371 -7.03 22.88 9.93
N GLY A 372 -8.14 22.68 10.63
CA GLY A 372 -9.22 23.67 10.77
C GLY A 372 -10.25 23.65 9.65
N ASN A 373 -10.04 22.87 8.59
CA ASN A 373 -10.99 22.74 7.49
C ASN A 373 -12.26 21.98 7.94
N VAL A 374 -13.41 22.31 7.36
CA VAL A 374 -14.69 21.63 7.62
C VAL A 374 -15.20 20.99 6.34
N ILE A 375 -15.38 19.67 6.33
CA ILE A 375 -15.93 18.95 5.17
C ILE A 375 -17.32 18.40 5.50
N GLU A 376 -18.28 18.69 4.64
CA GLU A 376 -19.63 18.13 4.67
C GLU A 376 -19.62 16.82 3.87
N GLY A 377 -19.66 15.69 4.57
CA GLY A 377 -19.58 14.36 3.99
C GLY A 377 -20.83 13.52 4.24
N PHE A 378 -20.70 12.22 3.96
CA PHE A 378 -21.72 11.21 4.24
C PHE A 378 -21.48 10.55 5.59
N ASP A 379 -22.50 9.90 6.15
CA ASP A 379 -22.33 9.02 7.31
C ASP A 379 -21.31 7.90 6.99
N GLU A 380 -20.50 7.47 7.96
CA GLU A 380 -19.58 6.32 7.79
C GLU A 380 -20.31 5.03 7.35
N ALA A 381 -21.60 4.91 7.64
CA ALA A 381 -22.43 3.79 7.17
C ALA A 381 -22.62 3.77 5.64
N GLU A 382 -22.68 4.95 5.02
CA GLU A 382 -22.91 5.19 3.59
C GLU A 382 -21.59 5.39 2.80
N ASP A 383 -20.57 5.94 3.44
CA ASP A 383 -19.22 6.07 2.89
C ASP A 383 -18.17 5.59 3.90
N ARG A 384 -17.79 4.32 3.76
CA ARG A 384 -16.82 3.69 4.67
C ARG A 384 -15.37 4.08 4.39
N PHE A 385 -15.11 4.83 3.33
CA PHE A 385 -13.76 5.11 2.84
C PHE A 385 -13.37 6.55 3.12
N ILE A 386 -14.02 7.51 2.47
CA ILE A 386 -13.67 8.93 2.61
C ILE A 386 -14.18 9.43 3.96
N SER A 387 -15.45 9.19 4.31
CA SER A 387 -15.98 9.64 5.61
C SER A 387 -15.29 8.98 6.80
N SER A 388 -14.80 7.74 6.71
CA SER A 388 -14.01 7.13 7.81
C SER A 388 -12.63 7.75 8.02
N MET A 389 -12.08 8.44 7.02
CA MET A 389 -10.86 9.23 7.18
C MET A 389 -11.19 10.61 7.76
N LEU A 390 -12.24 11.24 7.25
CA LEU A 390 -12.72 12.55 7.73
C LEU A 390 -13.15 12.48 9.21
N ALA A 391 -13.82 11.42 9.64
CA ALA A 391 -14.19 11.16 11.03
C ALA A 391 -12.99 11.07 12.00
N LYS A 392 -11.79 10.79 11.48
CA LYS A 392 -10.53 10.77 12.24
C LYS A 392 -9.80 12.11 12.18
N GLY A 393 -10.44 13.16 11.64
CA GLY A 393 -9.87 14.49 11.44
C GLY A 393 -8.83 14.55 10.32
N ARG A 394 -8.82 13.58 9.38
CA ARG A 394 -7.81 13.47 8.32
C ARG A 394 -8.41 13.67 6.93
N LEU A 395 -7.75 14.48 6.11
CA LEU A 395 -8.07 14.61 4.68
C LEU A 395 -7.70 13.34 3.90
N TRP A 396 -8.60 12.91 3.02
CA TRP A 396 -8.28 11.94 1.98
C TRP A 396 -7.28 12.57 1.01
N ARG A 397 -6.11 11.92 0.80
CA ARG A 397 -5.08 12.36 -0.15
C ARG A 397 -4.49 13.75 0.15
N SER A 398 -4.33 14.07 1.44
CA SER A 398 -3.79 15.34 1.93
C SER A 398 -2.38 15.66 1.42
N ARG A 399 -1.58 14.62 1.14
CA ARG A 399 -0.21 14.77 0.65
C ARG A 399 -0.20 15.30 -0.78
N GLU A 400 -0.99 14.70 -1.66
CA GLU A 400 -1.03 15.06 -3.07
C GLU A 400 -1.58 16.49 -3.27
N SER A 401 -2.61 16.91 -2.53
CA SER A 401 -3.10 18.30 -2.56
C SER A 401 -2.09 19.31 -2.02
N SER A 402 -1.30 18.94 -1.01
CA SER A 402 -0.19 19.76 -0.49
C SER A 402 0.94 19.93 -1.51
N GLU A 403 1.26 18.88 -2.28
CA GLU A 403 2.25 18.94 -3.36
C GLU A 403 1.85 19.94 -4.45
N PHE A 404 0.56 19.99 -4.82
CA PHE A 404 0.06 21.03 -5.73
C PHE A 404 0.23 22.42 -5.14
N CYS A 405 -0.19 22.65 -3.89
CA CYS A 405 -0.07 23.95 -3.24
C CYS A 405 1.39 24.47 -3.25
N ASN A 406 2.37 23.60 -2.99
CA ASN A 406 3.79 23.96 -3.07
C ASN A 406 4.19 24.42 -4.49
N LEU A 407 3.67 23.78 -5.53
CA LEU A 407 3.99 24.18 -6.91
C LEU A 407 3.33 25.51 -7.29
N PHE A 408 2.09 25.77 -6.84
CA PHE A 408 1.43 27.06 -7.04
C PHE A 408 2.19 28.25 -6.42
N GLN A 409 2.94 28.04 -5.33
CA GLN A 409 3.77 29.10 -4.71
C GLN A 409 4.80 29.69 -5.68
N HIS A 410 5.25 28.91 -6.68
CA HIS A 410 6.30 29.30 -7.61
C HIS A 410 5.79 30.11 -8.82
N VAL A 411 4.48 30.28 -8.97
CA VAL A 411 3.87 31.01 -10.10
C VAL A 411 3.56 32.45 -9.73
N ARG A 412 4.15 33.44 -10.41
CA ARG A 412 4.06 34.86 -10.01
C ARG A 412 2.71 35.50 -10.29
N GLY A 413 2.05 35.12 -11.38
CA GLY A 413 0.73 35.66 -11.75
C GLY A 413 -0.42 34.77 -11.32
N ARG A 414 -1.60 35.04 -11.88
CA ARG A 414 -2.82 34.30 -11.59
C ARG A 414 -2.74 32.88 -12.16
N ALA A 415 -3.00 31.91 -11.30
CA ALA A 415 -3.04 30.49 -11.65
C ALA A 415 -4.25 29.83 -10.97
N ASP A 416 -5.07 29.15 -11.77
CA ASP A 416 -6.28 28.46 -11.34
C ASP A 416 -6.04 26.95 -11.27
N PHE A 417 -6.78 26.25 -10.42
CA PHE A 417 -6.79 24.79 -10.28
C PHE A 417 -8.12 24.21 -10.77
N LEU A 418 -8.08 23.10 -11.52
CA LEU A 418 -9.26 22.39 -12.01
C LEU A 418 -9.36 21.01 -11.35
N ASP A 419 -10.37 20.79 -10.51
CA ASP A 419 -10.62 19.55 -9.76
C ASP A 419 -11.79 18.79 -10.40
N VAL A 420 -11.51 17.77 -11.21
CA VAL A 420 -12.52 16.98 -11.93
C VAL A 420 -12.80 15.68 -11.16
N GLY A 421 -14.08 15.46 -10.83
CA GLY A 421 -14.49 14.47 -9.84
C GLY A 421 -14.17 14.94 -8.42
N ALA A 422 -14.52 16.19 -8.12
CA ALA A 422 -14.15 16.86 -6.88
C ALA A 422 -14.72 16.20 -5.61
N HIS A 423 -15.75 15.37 -5.77
CA HIS A 423 -16.43 14.67 -4.69
C HIS A 423 -16.82 15.67 -3.57
N VAL A 424 -16.66 15.33 -2.29
CA VAL A 424 -16.99 16.22 -1.14
C VAL A 424 -15.96 17.32 -0.86
N GLY A 425 -14.92 17.46 -1.69
CA GLY A 425 -14.01 18.62 -1.66
C GLY A 425 -12.69 18.43 -0.92
N THR A 426 -12.21 17.19 -0.80
CA THR A 426 -10.95 16.87 -0.10
C THR A 426 -9.69 17.45 -0.78
N TRP A 427 -9.78 17.78 -2.06
CA TRP A 427 -8.77 18.55 -2.81
C TRP A 427 -9.17 20.01 -2.94
N THR A 428 -10.44 20.25 -3.25
CA THR A 428 -11.00 21.58 -3.50
C THR A 428 -10.80 22.55 -2.33
N VAL A 429 -11.13 22.16 -1.10
CA VAL A 429 -11.03 23.04 0.09
C VAL A 429 -9.59 23.43 0.42
N PRO A 430 -8.63 22.49 0.61
CA PRO A 430 -7.26 22.86 0.95
C PRO A 430 -6.57 23.68 -0.16
N LEU A 431 -6.83 23.39 -1.44
CA LEU A 431 -6.30 24.20 -2.53
C LEU A 431 -6.98 25.57 -2.65
N GLY A 432 -8.26 25.69 -2.27
CA GLY A 432 -8.95 26.97 -2.13
C GLY A 432 -8.21 27.89 -1.14
N HIS A 433 -7.96 27.41 0.09
CA HIS A 433 -7.21 28.18 1.08
C HIS A 433 -5.77 28.48 0.64
N CYS A 434 -5.11 27.54 -0.03
CA CYS A 434 -3.79 27.78 -0.60
C CYS A 434 -3.79 28.96 -1.59
N LEU A 435 -4.75 28.98 -2.53
CA LEU A 435 -4.83 30.05 -3.53
C LEU A 435 -5.24 31.40 -2.92
N GLU A 436 -6.09 31.41 -1.89
CA GLU A 436 -6.38 32.63 -1.11
C GLU A 436 -5.14 33.16 -0.41
N ALA A 437 -4.40 32.28 0.29
CA ALA A 437 -3.19 32.65 1.02
C ALA A 437 -2.10 33.21 0.10
N LEU A 438 -2.02 32.75 -1.15
CA LEU A 438 -1.11 33.31 -2.15
C LEU A 438 -1.48 34.73 -2.58
N GLY A 439 -2.75 35.13 -2.46
CA GLY A 439 -3.21 36.49 -2.77
C GLY A 439 -3.07 36.89 -4.23
N ARG A 440 -2.95 35.94 -5.15
CA ARG A 440 -2.73 36.17 -6.61
C ARG A 440 -4.02 36.09 -7.45
N GLY A 441 -5.18 35.96 -6.80
CA GLY A 441 -6.49 35.85 -7.46
C GLY A 441 -6.72 34.53 -8.21
N GLY A 442 -6.02 33.47 -7.83
CA GLY A 442 -6.25 32.12 -8.32
C GLY A 442 -7.57 31.55 -7.80
N ARG A 443 -8.21 30.69 -8.58
CA ARG A 443 -9.47 30.01 -8.22
C ARG A 443 -9.35 28.50 -8.31
N VAL A 444 -10.22 27.80 -7.60
CA VAL A 444 -10.50 26.38 -7.84
C VAL A 444 -11.81 26.24 -8.60
N LEU A 445 -11.78 25.50 -9.71
CA LEU A 445 -12.97 25.08 -10.44
C LEU A 445 -13.20 23.62 -10.11
N ALA A 446 -14.21 23.33 -9.30
CA ALA A 446 -14.51 21.99 -8.83
C ALA A 446 -15.68 21.41 -9.61
N VAL A 447 -15.48 20.30 -10.31
CA VAL A 447 -16.47 19.67 -11.18
C VAL A 447 -16.90 18.34 -10.57
N GLU A 448 -18.19 18.21 -10.24
CA GLU A 448 -18.78 17.01 -9.65
C GLU A 448 -20.08 16.65 -10.37
N ALA A 449 -20.18 15.41 -10.83
CA ALA A 449 -21.29 14.97 -11.68
C ALA A 449 -22.56 14.68 -10.89
N ALA A 450 -22.44 14.09 -9.70
CA ALA A 450 -23.58 13.70 -8.89
C ALA A 450 -24.12 14.88 -8.10
N ALA A 451 -25.33 15.34 -8.42
CA ALA A 451 -25.96 16.49 -7.73
C ALA A 451 -25.95 16.38 -6.19
N PRO A 452 -26.29 15.23 -5.57
CA PRO A 452 -26.23 15.11 -4.10
C PRO A 452 -24.81 15.26 -3.52
N ILE A 453 -23.77 14.92 -4.26
CA ILE A 453 -22.37 15.08 -3.84
C ILE A 453 -21.90 16.53 -4.09
N ALA A 454 -22.27 17.11 -5.23
CA ALA A 454 -21.96 18.50 -5.57
C ALA A 454 -22.60 19.51 -4.58
N GLU A 455 -23.81 19.22 -4.09
CA GLU A 455 -24.46 20.01 -3.04
C GLU A 455 -23.66 19.97 -1.72
N ARG A 456 -23.12 18.81 -1.36
CA ARG A 456 -22.23 18.67 -0.19
C ARG A 456 -20.91 19.38 -0.37
N LEU A 457 -20.30 19.28 -1.55
CA LEU A 457 -19.12 20.04 -1.92
C LEU A 457 -19.35 21.55 -1.77
N GLN A 458 -20.50 22.05 -2.23
CA GLN A 458 -20.87 23.45 -2.08
C GLN A 458 -21.03 23.84 -0.60
N ALA A 459 -21.59 22.96 0.21
CA ALA A 459 -21.68 23.15 1.66
C ALA A 459 -20.27 23.18 2.29
N SER A 460 -19.36 22.25 1.96
CA SER A 460 -17.95 22.29 2.37
C SER A 460 -17.31 23.63 2.01
N VAL A 461 -17.45 24.09 0.77
CA VAL A 461 -16.92 25.39 0.32
C VAL A 461 -17.47 26.55 1.16
N ALA A 462 -18.78 26.55 1.45
CA ALA A 462 -19.42 27.60 2.25
C ALA A 462 -18.95 27.58 3.71
N ARG A 463 -18.78 26.40 4.33
CA ARG A 463 -18.32 26.26 5.71
C ARG A 463 -16.88 26.74 5.93
N ASN A 464 -16.08 26.77 4.86
CA ASN A 464 -14.71 27.25 4.88
C ASN A 464 -14.57 28.68 4.34
N ASP A 465 -15.67 29.42 4.14
CA ASP A 465 -15.67 30.78 3.60
C ASP A 465 -15.02 30.93 2.19
N LEU A 466 -14.93 29.83 1.44
CA LEU A 466 -14.22 29.76 0.15
C LEU A 466 -15.08 30.14 -1.06
N ALA A 467 -16.30 30.64 -0.86
CA ALA A 467 -17.25 30.96 -1.94
C ALA A 467 -16.75 32.01 -2.95
N ARG A 468 -15.70 32.77 -2.61
CA ARG A 468 -15.05 33.74 -3.51
C ARG A 468 -13.95 33.12 -4.36
N THR A 469 -13.41 31.99 -3.94
CA THR A 469 -12.22 31.36 -4.52
C THR A 469 -12.56 30.07 -5.24
N VAL A 470 -13.65 29.39 -4.83
CA VAL A 470 -14.08 28.13 -5.41
C VAL A 470 -15.39 28.31 -6.19
N GLU A 471 -15.39 27.83 -7.44
CA GLU A 471 -16.58 27.67 -8.27
C GLU A 471 -16.93 26.18 -8.38
N VAL A 472 -18.14 25.79 -7.98
CA VAL A 472 -18.61 24.38 -8.05
C VAL A 472 -19.49 24.19 -9.28
N TYR A 473 -19.17 23.24 -10.15
CA TYR A 473 -19.89 22.89 -11.37
C TYR A 473 -20.52 21.50 -11.21
N GLY A 474 -21.85 21.46 -11.09
CA GLY A 474 -22.65 20.22 -10.96
C GLY A 474 -22.89 19.51 -12.30
N TYR A 475 -21.83 19.13 -13.01
CA TYR A 475 -21.88 18.52 -14.34
C TYR A 475 -20.98 17.30 -14.45
N ALA A 476 -21.38 16.34 -15.28
CA ALA A 476 -20.45 15.34 -15.80
C ALA A 476 -19.56 16.00 -16.87
N ALA A 477 -18.24 15.79 -16.78
CA ALA A 477 -17.29 16.25 -17.79
C ALA A 477 -17.04 15.15 -18.85
N GLY A 478 -17.11 15.49 -20.13
CA GLY A 478 -16.82 14.57 -21.24
C GLY A 478 -16.90 15.27 -22.60
N ASP A 479 -16.62 14.55 -23.68
CA ASP A 479 -16.54 15.06 -25.06
C ASP A 479 -17.89 15.19 -25.78
N GLY A 480 -19.00 15.06 -25.06
CA GLY A 480 -20.35 14.98 -25.64
C GLY A 480 -20.75 13.58 -26.08
N SER A 481 -19.87 12.59 -25.96
CA SER A 481 -20.19 11.19 -26.16
C SER A 481 -20.31 10.45 -24.83
N ALA A 482 -21.14 9.42 -24.81
CA ALA A 482 -21.26 8.50 -23.68
C ALA A 482 -21.60 7.10 -24.19
N SER A 483 -21.33 6.08 -23.40
CA SER A 483 -21.84 4.73 -23.70
C SER A 483 -23.38 4.76 -23.73
N ALA A 484 -24.00 4.00 -24.61
CA ALA A 484 -25.47 3.95 -24.69
C ALA A 484 -26.14 3.64 -23.33
N ASP A 485 -25.45 2.91 -22.46
CA ASP A 485 -25.89 2.64 -21.09
C ASP A 485 -25.76 3.83 -20.13
N ALA A 486 -24.80 4.71 -20.34
CA ALA A 486 -24.65 5.93 -19.55
C ALA A 486 -25.65 7.03 -19.99
N VAL A 487 -26.30 6.93 -21.16
CA VAL A 487 -27.24 7.97 -21.64
C VAL A 487 -28.58 7.94 -20.90
N ALA A 488 -28.85 8.93 -20.06
CA ALA A 488 -30.15 9.13 -19.42
C ALA A 488 -31.20 9.71 -20.39
N ASP A 489 -30.82 10.79 -21.09
CA ASP A 489 -31.66 11.49 -22.05
C ASP A 489 -30.75 12.25 -23.03
N ALA A 490 -30.62 11.75 -24.26
CA ALA A 490 -29.76 12.36 -25.27
C ALA A 490 -30.24 13.76 -25.71
N ALA A 491 -31.57 13.99 -25.77
CA ALA A 491 -32.11 15.29 -26.18
C ALA A 491 -31.84 16.37 -25.13
N ALA A 492 -31.83 15.98 -23.86
CA ALA A 492 -31.47 16.84 -22.74
C ALA A 492 -29.97 16.81 -22.37
N ARG A 493 -29.13 16.08 -23.13
CA ARG A 493 -27.67 15.91 -22.86
C ARG A 493 -27.39 15.34 -21.46
N ARG A 494 -28.26 14.45 -20.98
CA ARG A 494 -28.15 13.87 -19.63
C ARG A 494 -27.56 12.48 -19.65
N VAL A 495 -26.69 12.22 -18.68
CA VAL A 495 -26.06 10.93 -18.39
C VAL A 495 -26.48 10.43 -17.01
N ARG A 496 -26.49 9.11 -16.85
CA ARG A 496 -26.70 8.42 -15.57
C ARG A 496 -25.37 8.31 -14.84
N VAL A 497 -25.33 8.84 -13.62
CA VAL A 497 -24.27 8.61 -12.64
C VAL A 497 -24.81 7.61 -11.62
N ARG A 498 -24.02 6.57 -11.31
CA ARG A 498 -24.40 5.51 -10.38
C ARG A 498 -23.64 5.70 -9.08
N LEU A 499 -24.38 5.98 -8.02
CA LEU A 499 -23.85 6.18 -6.68
C LEU A 499 -23.70 4.83 -6.00
N ASP A 500 -22.48 4.51 -5.54
CA ASP A 500 -22.25 3.30 -4.74
C ASP A 500 -22.72 3.55 -3.30
N PRO A 501 -23.69 2.79 -2.79
CA PRO A 501 -24.31 3.03 -1.49
C PRO A 501 -23.39 2.73 -0.30
N THR A 502 -22.18 2.23 -0.54
CA THR A 502 -21.18 1.89 0.49
C THR A 502 -19.83 2.57 0.30
N ASN A 503 -19.63 3.22 -0.85
CA ASN A 503 -18.40 3.90 -1.25
C ASN A 503 -18.74 5.07 -2.18
N MET A 504 -19.25 6.17 -1.65
CA MET A 504 -19.65 7.34 -2.45
C MET A 504 -18.53 7.86 -3.37
N GLY A 505 -17.27 7.72 -2.96
CA GLY A 505 -16.09 8.05 -3.79
C GLY A 505 -15.92 7.18 -5.05
N GLY A 506 -16.56 6.01 -5.13
CA GLY A 506 -16.57 5.13 -6.31
C GLY A 506 -17.74 5.36 -7.26
N SER A 507 -18.49 6.47 -7.10
CA SER A 507 -19.61 6.82 -7.96
C SER A 507 -19.14 7.06 -9.40
N SER A 508 -19.82 6.46 -10.38
CA SER A 508 -19.30 6.39 -11.75
C SER A 508 -20.41 6.41 -12.81
N LEU A 509 -20.10 6.97 -13.99
CA LEU A 509 -20.93 6.85 -15.19
C LEU A 509 -20.75 5.49 -15.88
N VAL A 510 -19.67 4.79 -15.55
CA VAL A 510 -19.18 3.59 -16.24
C VAL A 510 -19.48 2.34 -15.42
N LEU A 511 -19.23 2.39 -14.12
CA LEU A 511 -19.41 1.24 -13.24
C LEU A 511 -20.87 1.09 -12.81
N ARG A 512 -21.26 -0.15 -12.56
CA ARG A 512 -22.57 -0.49 -11.98
C ARG A 512 -22.35 -1.23 -10.67
N PRO A 513 -22.12 -0.52 -9.56
CA PRO A 513 -22.05 -1.13 -8.25
C PRO A 513 -23.37 -1.83 -7.91
N GLU A 514 -23.30 -2.90 -7.10
CA GLU A 514 -24.50 -3.59 -6.63
C GLU A 514 -25.29 -2.68 -5.69
N GLY A 515 -26.59 -2.55 -5.92
CA GLY A 515 -27.43 -1.63 -5.14
C GLY A 515 -27.24 -0.15 -5.46
N ALA A 516 -26.54 0.18 -6.57
CA ALA A 516 -26.30 1.57 -6.94
C ALA A 516 -27.58 2.38 -7.14
N VAL A 517 -27.56 3.62 -6.67
CA VAL A 517 -28.63 4.59 -6.90
C VAL A 517 -28.28 5.40 -8.14
N GLU A 518 -29.19 5.47 -9.12
CA GLU A 518 -28.97 6.26 -10.34
C GLU A 518 -29.44 7.71 -10.13
N VAL A 519 -28.55 8.66 -10.42
CA VAL A 519 -28.86 10.07 -10.52
C VAL A 519 -28.50 10.58 -11.91
N ASN A 520 -29.24 11.56 -12.41
CA ASN A 520 -28.97 12.14 -13.72
C ASN A 520 -28.08 13.37 -13.58
N SER A 521 -27.08 13.49 -14.45
CA SER A 521 -26.22 14.66 -14.58
C SER A 521 -26.24 15.19 -16.00
N THR A 522 -26.06 16.51 -16.16
CA THR A 522 -25.91 17.11 -17.49
C THR A 522 -24.45 16.97 -17.92
N LEU A 523 -24.20 16.55 -19.16
CA LEU A 523 -22.85 16.41 -19.70
C LEU A 523 -22.37 17.77 -20.25
N THR A 524 -21.16 18.20 -19.90
CA THR A 524 -20.46 19.36 -20.46
C THR A 524 -19.00 19.02 -20.77
N THR A 525 -18.28 19.90 -21.46
CA THR A 525 -16.83 19.75 -21.74
C THR A 525 -16.01 20.59 -20.77
N LEU A 526 -14.77 20.16 -20.48
CA LEU A 526 -13.85 21.02 -19.71
C LEU A 526 -13.53 22.30 -20.48
N ASP A 527 -13.45 22.23 -21.81
CA ASP A 527 -13.28 23.42 -22.66
C ASP A 527 -14.42 24.44 -22.44
N ALA A 528 -15.69 24.01 -22.35
CA ALA A 528 -16.81 24.92 -22.08
C ALA A 528 -16.72 25.56 -20.68
N ILE A 529 -16.39 24.79 -19.64
CA ILE A 529 -16.20 25.30 -18.28
C ILE A 529 -15.05 26.33 -18.22
N VAL A 530 -13.90 26.01 -18.82
CA VAL A 530 -12.72 26.89 -18.82
C VAL A 530 -12.98 28.16 -19.64
N ASN A 531 -13.62 28.05 -20.80
CA ASN A 531 -13.98 29.19 -21.63
C ASN A 531 -14.97 30.12 -20.93
N ARG A 532 -15.98 29.56 -20.24
CA ARG A 532 -16.98 30.33 -19.51
C ARG A 532 -16.38 31.08 -18.32
N SER A 533 -15.54 30.40 -17.55
CA SER A 533 -14.90 30.95 -16.35
C SER A 533 -13.73 31.88 -16.67
N GLY A 534 -13.18 31.81 -17.88
CA GLY A 534 -11.93 32.48 -18.26
C GLY A 534 -10.74 31.99 -17.46
N ALA A 535 -10.75 30.73 -17.03
CA ALA A 535 -9.75 30.18 -16.11
C ALA A 535 -8.37 30.02 -16.75
N LYS A 536 -7.34 30.38 -15.99
CA LYS A 536 -5.94 30.14 -16.33
C LYS A 536 -5.47 28.89 -15.59
N VAL A 537 -5.80 27.72 -16.13
CA VAL A 537 -5.58 26.44 -15.44
C VAL A 537 -4.08 26.08 -15.41
N PHE A 538 -3.46 26.20 -14.25
CA PHE A 538 -2.07 25.81 -14.02
C PHE A 538 -1.94 24.35 -13.57
N GLY A 539 -2.86 23.89 -12.73
CA GLY A 539 -2.92 22.52 -12.24
C GLY A 539 -4.29 21.89 -12.48
N MET A 540 -4.31 20.60 -12.76
CA MET A 540 -5.55 19.85 -12.98
C MET A 540 -5.49 18.48 -12.29
N LYS A 541 -6.61 18.03 -11.73
CA LYS A 541 -6.80 16.67 -11.25
C LYS A 541 -8.00 16.04 -11.95
N ILE A 542 -7.87 14.77 -12.36
CA ILE A 542 -8.95 13.98 -12.97
C ILE A 542 -9.04 12.63 -12.26
N ASP A 543 -10.17 12.40 -11.59
CA ASP A 543 -10.52 11.14 -10.95
C ASP A 543 -12.03 10.95 -11.07
N VAL A 544 -12.47 10.29 -12.14
CA VAL A 544 -13.89 10.17 -12.52
C VAL A 544 -14.31 8.72 -12.72
N GLU A 545 -13.58 7.80 -12.09
CA GLU A 545 -13.87 6.38 -12.00
C GLU A 545 -14.16 5.72 -13.37
N GLY A 546 -13.27 5.95 -14.34
CA GLY A 546 -13.26 5.26 -15.64
C GLY A 546 -13.61 6.11 -16.86
N PHE A 547 -14.08 7.34 -16.66
CA PHE A 547 -14.50 8.23 -17.75
C PHE A 547 -13.39 9.20 -18.21
N GLU A 548 -12.14 9.00 -17.76
CA GLU A 548 -11.03 9.93 -17.92
C GLU A 548 -10.70 10.20 -19.40
N GLY A 549 -10.82 9.19 -20.27
CA GLY A 549 -10.59 9.35 -21.70
C GLY A 549 -11.56 10.32 -22.37
N HIS A 550 -12.84 10.30 -21.98
CA HIS A 550 -13.84 11.26 -22.48
C HIS A 550 -13.62 12.66 -21.92
N VAL A 551 -13.23 12.76 -20.65
CA VAL A 551 -12.84 14.05 -20.03
C VAL A 551 -11.70 14.70 -20.80
N LEU A 552 -10.63 13.96 -21.10
CA LEU A 552 -9.48 14.48 -21.84
C LEU A 552 -9.83 14.87 -23.28
N ARG A 553 -10.66 14.08 -23.98
CA ARG A 553 -11.16 14.46 -25.31
C ARG A 553 -12.00 15.73 -25.27
N GLY A 554 -12.83 15.91 -24.23
CA GLY A 554 -13.60 17.12 -23.95
C GLY A 554 -12.76 18.30 -23.43
N ALA A 555 -11.45 18.14 -23.30
CA ALA A 555 -10.49 19.16 -22.90
C ALA A 555 -9.53 19.51 -24.05
N SER A 556 -9.92 19.27 -25.30
CA SER A 556 -9.04 19.40 -26.47
C SER A 556 -8.38 20.78 -26.61
N GLN A 557 -9.11 21.86 -26.34
CA GLN A 557 -8.60 23.23 -26.41
C GLN A 557 -7.71 23.53 -25.20
N LEU A 558 -8.13 23.09 -24.01
CA LEU A 558 -7.31 23.18 -22.80
C LEU A 558 -5.98 22.43 -22.98
N LEU A 559 -5.97 21.24 -23.58
CA LEU A 559 -4.78 20.43 -23.81
C LEU A 559 -3.90 20.96 -24.95
N ALA A 560 -4.41 21.81 -25.84
CA ALA A 560 -3.58 22.55 -26.79
C ALA A 560 -2.67 23.58 -26.10
N ASN A 561 -3.10 24.08 -24.92
CA ASN A 561 -2.30 24.90 -24.01
C ASN A 561 -2.35 24.30 -22.60
N PRO A 562 -1.77 23.10 -22.40
CA PRO A 562 -2.08 22.19 -21.29
C PRO A 562 -1.71 22.78 -19.93
N PRO A 563 -2.36 22.37 -18.83
CA PRO A 563 -1.89 22.64 -17.47
C PRO A 563 -0.43 22.19 -17.28
N CYS A 564 0.27 22.80 -16.32
CA CYS A 564 1.65 22.43 -16.00
C CYS A 564 1.75 21.20 -15.12
N ILE A 565 0.69 20.93 -14.36
CA ILE A 565 0.62 19.83 -13.41
C ILE A 565 -0.68 19.08 -13.64
N LEU A 566 -0.59 17.76 -13.76
CA LEU A 566 -1.73 16.86 -13.89
C LEU A 566 -1.65 15.78 -12.82
N ASN A 567 -2.73 15.56 -12.08
CA ASN A 567 -2.94 14.33 -11.32
C ASN A 567 -4.05 13.53 -11.99
N ILE A 568 -3.81 12.26 -12.31
CA ILE A 568 -4.81 11.43 -12.97
C ILE A 568 -4.81 10.01 -12.42
N GLU A 569 -6.01 9.47 -12.20
CA GLU A 569 -6.24 8.10 -11.78
C GLU A 569 -6.85 7.29 -12.93
N LEU A 570 -6.12 6.30 -13.42
CA LEU A 570 -6.49 5.48 -14.58
C LEU A 570 -6.66 4.02 -14.17
N ASN A 571 -7.76 3.43 -14.65
CA ASN A 571 -8.02 2.01 -14.51
C ASN A 571 -8.32 1.41 -15.88
N LYS A 572 -7.46 0.48 -16.34
CA LYS A 572 -7.54 -0.09 -17.69
C LYS A 572 -8.93 -0.69 -18.00
N GLN A 573 -9.48 -1.45 -17.06
CA GLN A 573 -10.78 -2.10 -17.25
C GLN A 573 -11.93 -1.10 -17.29
N PHE A 574 -11.82 0.03 -16.57
CA PHE A 574 -12.88 1.03 -16.52
C PHE A 574 -12.86 1.86 -17.81
N LEU A 575 -11.67 2.25 -18.28
CA LEU A 575 -11.50 2.92 -19.57
C LEU A 575 -12.10 2.10 -20.73
N GLU A 576 -11.82 0.79 -20.76
CA GLU A 576 -12.35 -0.14 -21.77
C GLU A 576 -13.88 -0.21 -21.74
N LYS A 577 -14.49 -0.24 -20.55
CA LYS A 577 -15.95 -0.21 -20.39
C LYS A 577 -16.57 1.12 -20.84
N ALA A 578 -15.85 2.22 -20.70
CA ALA A 578 -16.27 3.52 -21.19
C ALA A 578 -16.21 3.62 -22.73
N GLY A 579 -15.49 2.72 -23.42
CA GLY A 579 -15.22 2.80 -24.86
C GLY A 579 -13.90 3.50 -25.21
N THR A 580 -13.07 3.76 -24.21
CA THR A 580 -11.71 4.30 -24.39
C THR A 580 -10.67 3.22 -24.08
N SER A 581 -9.39 3.57 -24.08
CA SER A 581 -8.32 2.64 -23.71
C SER A 581 -7.16 3.36 -23.04
N MET A 582 -6.38 2.63 -22.24
CA MET A 582 -5.14 3.15 -21.65
C MET A 582 -4.23 3.75 -22.72
N GLN A 583 -4.07 3.06 -23.86
CA GLN A 583 -3.24 3.53 -24.96
C GLN A 583 -3.74 4.85 -25.56
N SER A 584 -5.07 5.00 -25.72
CA SER A 584 -5.67 6.25 -26.23
C SER A 584 -5.45 7.42 -25.26
N VAL A 585 -5.64 7.19 -23.96
CA VAL A 585 -5.43 8.20 -22.91
C VAL A 585 -3.96 8.62 -22.84
N LEU A 586 -3.04 7.66 -22.79
CA LEU A 586 -1.61 7.96 -22.79
C LEU A 586 -1.16 8.66 -24.09
N GLY A 587 -1.81 8.38 -25.22
CA GLY A 587 -1.63 9.10 -26.48
C GLY A 587 -1.96 10.59 -26.33
N LEU A 588 -3.17 10.90 -25.85
CA LEU A 588 -3.62 12.29 -25.61
C LEU A 588 -2.67 13.04 -24.67
N LEU A 589 -2.23 12.40 -23.57
CA LEU A 589 -1.30 13.01 -22.63
C LEU A 589 0.07 13.30 -23.25
N ARG A 590 0.61 12.38 -24.06
CA ARG A 590 1.89 12.58 -24.76
C ARG A 590 1.81 13.68 -25.81
N GLU A 591 0.68 13.77 -26.53
CA GLU A 591 0.40 14.83 -27.50
C GLU A 591 0.30 16.20 -26.80
N ALA A 592 -0.32 16.25 -25.63
CA ALA A 592 -0.33 17.42 -24.75
C ALA A 592 1.04 17.69 -24.08
N GLY A 593 2.09 16.92 -24.39
CA GLY A 593 3.43 17.20 -23.90
C GLY A 593 3.68 16.78 -22.45
N TYR A 594 2.89 15.89 -21.88
CA TYR A 594 3.22 15.21 -20.63
C TYR A 594 4.16 14.02 -20.89
N GLU A 595 5.01 13.70 -19.91
CA GLU A 595 5.85 12.50 -19.95
C GLU A 595 5.19 11.39 -19.15
N VAL A 596 4.66 10.38 -19.84
CA VAL A 596 3.98 9.22 -19.24
C VAL A 596 4.54 7.91 -19.77
N HIS A 597 5.00 7.07 -18.83
CA HIS A 597 5.56 5.75 -19.14
C HIS A 597 4.46 4.67 -19.12
N ASP A 598 4.41 3.86 -20.17
CA ASP A 598 3.56 2.67 -20.18
C ASP A 598 4.21 1.59 -19.30
N ARG A 599 3.71 1.44 -18.08
CA ARG A 599 4.28 0.49 -17.09
C ARG A 599 3.59 -0.89 -17.12
N ASN A 600 2.73 -1.16 -18.11
CA ASN A 600 1.90 -2.37 -18.20
C ASN A 600 1.18 -2.72 -16.88
N GLN A 601 0.74 -1.69 -16.14
CA GLN A 601 0.02 -1.82 -14.87
C GLN A 601 -1.49 -1.72 -15.13
N PRO A 602 -2.33 -2.51 -14.42
CA PRO A 602 -3.79 -2.45 -14.57
C PRO A 602 -4.39 -1.14 -14.03
N HIS A 603 -3.67 -0.49 -13.10
CA HIS A 603 -4.00 0.80 -12.53
C HIS A 603 -2.78 1.72 -12.61
N LEU A 604 -2.98 2.96 -13.04
CA LEU A 604 -1.95 4.00 -13.05
C LEU A 604 -2.46 5.20 -12.26
N ARG A 605 -1.66 5.66 -11.30
CA ARG A 605 -1.97 6.84 -10.49
C ARG A 605 -0.71 7.66 -10.38
N GLU A 606 -0.67 8.80 -11.06
CA GLU A 606 0.55 9.59 -11.20
C GLU A 606 0.26 11.09 -11.05
N LEU A 607 1.16 11.78 -10.32
CA LEU A 607 1.39 13.21 -10.48
C LEU A 607 2.36 13.38 -11.65
N ILE A 608 1.92 14.08 -12.69
CA ILE A 608 2.63 14.21 -13.95
C ILE A 608 2.90 15.69 -14.19
N LEU A 609 4.15 16.03 -14.48
CA LEU A 609 4.54 17.37 -14.88
C LEU A 609 4.59 17.46 -16.41
N GLN A 610 4.29 18.65 -16.93
CA GLN A 610 4.49 18.96 -18.33
C GLN A 610 5.99 18.88 -18.67
N ARG A 611 6.34 18.32 -19.83
CA ARG A 611 7.74 18.02 -20.22
C ARG A 611 8.66 19.24 -20.20
N ASP A 612 8.12 20.42 -20.53
CA ASP A 612 8.80 21.72 -20.50
C ASP A 612 8.13 22.60 -19.44
N PHE A 613 8.17 22.12 -18.19
CA PHE A 613 7.51 22.73 -17.05
C PHE A 613 7.87 24.22 -16.87
N GLU A 614 9.11 24.60 -17.12
CA GLU A 614 9.58 26.01 -17.01
C GLU A 614 8.88 26.91 -18.04
N LYS A 615 8.83 26.49 -19.31
CA LYS A 615 8.10 27.22 -20.34
C LYS A 615 6.60 27.26 -20.04
N CYS A 616 6.08 26.17 -19.51
CA CYS A 616 4.70 26.06 -19.10
C CYS A 616 4.36 27.08 -17.98
N GLN A 617 5.20 27.14 -16.95
CA GLN A 617 5.10 28.04 -15.81
C GLN A 617 5.21 29.51 -16.23
N ALA A 618 6.13 29.84 -17.13
CA ALA A 618 6.33 31.21 -17.62
C ALA A 618 5.05 31.85 -18.20
N ARG A 619 4.12 31.06 -18.77
CA ARG A 619 2.82 31.54 -19.28
C ARG A 619 1.96 32.23 -18.20
N PHE A 620 2.20 31.90 -16.95
CA PHE A 620 1.48 32.45 -15.80
C PHE A 620 2.27 33.54 -15.07
N ASP A 621 3.55 33.72 -15.40
CA ASP A 621 4.40 34.77 -14.84
C ASP A 621 4.25 36.12 -15.59
N GLU A 622 3.73 36.10 -16.83
CA GLU A 622 3.59 37.27 -17.70
C GLU A 622 2.20 37.97 -17.62
N ASP A 623 1.38 37.68 -16.60
CA ASP A 623 0.06 38.30 -16.47
C ASP A 623 0.15 39.79 -16.02
N PRO A 624 -0.44 40.77 -16.74
CA PRO A 624 -0.17 42.21 -16.56
C PRO A 624 -0.62 42.83 -15.23
N LEU A 625 -1.23 42.07 -14.31
CA LEU A 625 -1.74 42.61 -13.04
C LEU A 625 -0.62 43.08 -12.08
N VAL A 626 0.65 42.92 -12.44
CA VAL A 626 1.83 43.39 -11.68
C VAL A 626 2.65 44.42 -12.47
N ALA A 627 2.13 45.00 -13.56
CA ALA A 627 2.84 46.01 -14.38
C ALA A 627 2.90 47.42 -13.75
N GLY A 628 3.02 47.51 -12.42
CA GLY A 628 2.98 48.77 -11.69
C GLY A 628 3.90 48.78 -10.48
N GLN A 629 5.20 48.52 -10.65
CA GLN A 629 6.30 49.21 -9.95
C GLN A 629 7.69 48.64 -10.32
N ASN A 630 8.50 49.48 -10.97
CA ASN A 630 9.97 49.45 -11.18
C ASN A 630 10.56 48.20 -11.89
N GLY A 631 11.23 48.25 -13.04
CA GLY A 631 12.15 49.23 -13.59
C GLY A 631 13.59 48.70 -13.49
N SER A 632 14.24 48.44 -14.65
CA SER A 632 15.66 48.00 -14.89
C SER A 632 16.05 46.60 -14.33
N ASP A 633 16.60 45.63 -15.07
CA ASP A 633 17.47 45.66 -16.25
C ASP A 633 17.35 44.37 -17.09
N GLY A 634 17.23 44.56 -18.42
CA GLY A 634 17.13 43.53 -19.46
C GLY A 634 18.46 42.85 -19.82
N LEU A 635 19.24 42.40 -18.84
CA LEU A 635 20.52 41.69 -19.09
C LEU A 635 20.59 40.29 -18.45
N ALA A 636 19.45 39.69 -18.09
CA ALA A 636 19.36 38.40 -17.40
C ALA A 636 19.09 37.19 -18.33
N ALA A 637 18.57 37.38 -19.54
CA ALA A 637 18.06 36.28 -20.37
C ALA A 637 19.14 35.40 -21.05
N ALA A 638 20.37 35.90 -21.24
CA ALA A 638 21.42 35.18 -21.98
C ALA A 638 22.36 34.33 -21.11
N ARG A 639 22.28 34.43 -19.77
CA ARG A 639 23.10 33.65 -18.82
C ARG A 639 22.39 32.39 -18.28
N VAL A 640 21.12 32.19 -18.64
CA VAL A 640 20.23 31.15 -18.10
C VAL A 640 20.39 29.79 -18.81
N VAL A 641 20.80 29.77 -20.08
CA VAL A 641 20.95 28.52 -20.86
C VAL A 641 22.15 27.67 -20.41
N ALA A 642 23.13 28.24 -19.71
CA ALA A 642 24.27 27.49 -19.15
C ALA A 642 23.96 26.81 -17.80
N ASN A 643 22.86 27.20 -17.13
CA ASN A 643 22.51 26.70 -15.79
C ASN A 643 21.48 25.56 -15.79
N LEU A 644 20.98 25.13 -16.95
CA LEU A 644 20.14 23.92 -17.09
C LEU A 644 20.88 22.60 -16.82
N ARG A 645 22.18 22.66 -16.49
CA ARG A 645 22.96 21.53 -15.95
C ARG A 645 23.17 21.57 -14.43
N ALA A 646 22.64 22.56 -13.72
CA ALA A 646 22.81 22.66 -12.28
C ALA A 646 21.59 23.34 -11.64
N VAL A 647 20.62 22.51 -11.22
CA VAL A 647 19.61 22.91 -10.24
C VAL A 647 20.32 23.36 -8.97
N ARG A 648 20.18 24.64 -8.56
CA ARG A 648 20.05 25.04 -7.15
C ARG A 648 19.26 26.36 -7.03
N PRO A 649 18.41 26.50 -6.00
CA PRO A 649 17.50 27.63 -5.82
C PRO A 649 18.25 28.84 -5.26
N ALA A 650 17.87 30.05 -5.67
CA ALA A 650 18.08 31.22 -4.85
C ALA A 650 16.82 31.44 -4.00
N ALA A 651 16.74 30.68 -2.91
CA ALA A 651 16.11 31.18 -1.69
C ALA A 651 16.76 32.54 -1.36
N LYS A 652 16.05 33.43 -0.65
CA LYS A 652 16.76 34.48 0.10
C LYS A 652 17.93 33.79 0.81
N PRO A 653 19.17 34.33 0.77
CA PRO A 653 20.29 33.67 1.42
C PRO A 653 19.91 33.44 2.88
N VAL A 654 19.71 32.17 3.26
CA VAL A 654 19.65 31.78 4.66
C VAL A 654 21.01 32.21 5.18
N GLN A 655 21.02 33.18 6.10
CA GLN A 655 22.26 33.56 6.75
C GLN A 655 22.66 32.39 7.64
N PHE A 656 23.90 31.94 7.51
CA PHE A 656 24.46 30.91 8.36
C PHE A 656 25.45 31.56 9.32
N ALA A 657 25.40 31.15 10.58
CA ALA A 657 26.47 31.43 11.53
C ALA A 657 27.48 30.28 11.50
N ASP A 658 28.77 30.63 11.48
CA ASP A 658 29.84 29.69 11.78
C ASP A 658 29.84 29.49 13.30
N VAL A 659 29.39 28.33 13.71
CA VAL A 659 29.41 27.89 15.11
C VAL A 659 30.49 26.83 15.21
N GLY A 660 31.61 27.20 15.83
CA GLY A 660 32.69 26.24 16.10
C GLY A 660 32.15 24.98 16.76
N TYR A 661 32.68 23.81 16.43
CA TYR A 661 32.15 22.54 16.91
C TYR A 661 33.05 21.91 17.97
N VAL A 662 32.51 21.00 18.77
CA VAL A 662 33.29 20.23 19.76
C VAL A 662 34.19 19.25 19.01
N HIS A 663 35.50 19.50 19.03
CA HIS A 663 36.50 18.69 18.31
C HIS A 663 36.80 17.33 18.96
N ASP A 664 36.53 17.17 20.26
CA ASP A 664 36.73 15.91 21.00
C ASP A 664 35.45 15.53 21.78
N PRO A 665 34.37 15.15 21.07
CA PRO A 665 33.11 14.78 21.71
C PRO A 665 33.32 13.53 22.56
N ARG A 666 32.71 13.51 23.75
CA ARG A 666 32.79 12.39 24.70
C ARG A 666 31.43 11.71 24.81
N PRO A 667 31.38 10.36 24.79
CA PRO A 667 30.15 9.66 25.08
C PRO A 667 29.79 9.81 26.55
N VAL A 668 28.51 9.69 26.87
CA VAL A 668 28.02 9.60 28.25
C VAL A 668 28.68 8.39 28.93
N THR A 669 29.12 8.56 30.18
CA THR A 669 29.78 7.48 30.93
C THR A 669 28.75 6.52 31.51
N ALA A 670 29.11 5.24 31.66
CA ALA A 670 28.25 4.25 32.30
C ALA A 670 27.82 4.66 33.73
N ALA A 671 28.69 5.38 34.46
CA ALA A 671 28.35 5.93 35.78
C ALA A 671 27.26 7.01 35.68
N ALA A 672 27.37 7.93 34.73
CA ALA A 672 26.36 8.97 34.51
C ALA A 672 25.01 8.37 34.08
N MET A 673 24.99 7.37 33.20
CA MET A 673 23.74 6.69 32.82
C MET A 673 23.07 6.00 34.02
N ALA A 674 23.85 5.47 34.95
CA ALA A 674 23.35 4.79 36.15
C ALA A 674 22.87 5.75 37.25
N GLU A 675 23.24 7.04 37.19
CA GLU A 675 22.78 8.09 38.10
C GLU A 675 21.38 8.62 37.74
N ILE A 676 20.86 8.30 36.54
CA ILE A 676 19.52 8.70 36.15
C ILE A 676 18.50 7.89 36.97
N ASP A 677 17.73 8.58 37.80
CA ASP A 677 16.58 8.01 38.49
C ASP A 677 15.32 8.15 37.60
N PRO A 678 14.77 7.04 37.05
CA PRO A 678 13.58 7.09 36.22
C PRO A 678 12.35 7.61 36.97
N ALA A 679 12.28 7.43 38.29
CA ALA A 679 11.14 7.86 39.09
C ALA A 679 11.11 9.38 39.32
N GLU A 680 12.27 10.03 39.47
CA GLU A 680 12.35 11.49 39.61
C GLU A 680 12.01 12.24 38.31
N LYS A 681 12.11 11.55 37.16
CA LYS A 681 11.88 12.11 35.82
C LYS A 681 10.57 11.65 35.18
N ASP A 682 9.66 11.05 35.97
CA ASP A 682 8.35 10.56 35.51
C ASP A 682 8.45 9.63 34.28
N MET A 683 9.53 8.84 34.17
CA MET A 683 9.74 7.94 33.04
C MET A 683 8.81 6.74 33.12
N VAL A 684 8.17 6.39 32.00
CA VAL A 684 7.33 5.20 31.90
C VAL A 684 8.16 4.02 31.38
N GLU A 685 8.21 2.94 32.16
CA GLU A 685 8.86 1.69 31.75
C GLU A 685 7.94 0.91 30.79
N TYR A 686 8.44 0.66 29.57
CA TYR A 686 7.76 -0.17 28.58
C TYR A 686 8.51 -1.47 28.36
N GLU A 687 7.86 -2.59 28.66
CA GLU A 687 8.40 -3.93 28.41
C GLU A 687 8.12 -4.38 26.97
N MET A 688 9.20 -4.58 26.22
CA MET A 688 9.17 -5.08 24.86
C MET A 688 9.46 -6.59 24.85
N ARG A 689 9.41 -7.20 23.67
CA ARG A 689 9.76 -8.61 23.49
C ARG A 689 11.22 -8.87 23.89
N ASP A 690 11.50 -10.12 24.26
CA ASP A 690 12.83 -10.62 24.66
C ASP A 690 13.41 -9.88 25.89
N ASP A 691 12.53 -9.53 26.84
CA ASP A 691 12.84 -8.86 28.10
C ASP A 691 13.65 -7.55 27.90
N LEU A 692 13.40 -6.86 26.77
CA LEU A 692 13.99 -5.56 26.49
C LEU A 692 13.10 -4.47 27.08
N LEU A 693 13.66 -3.66 27.97
CA LEU A 693 12.94 -2.56 28.61
C LEU A 693 13.30 -1.24 27.94
N ILE A 694 12.32 -0.37 27.71
CA ILE A 694 12.57 0.97 27.18
C ILE A 694 11.81 1.97 28.04
N TYR A 695 12.53 2.95 28.58
CA TYR A 695 11.91 4.13 29.18
C TYR A 695 11.45 5.08 28.09
N GLY A 696 10.22 5.57 28.21
CA GLY A 696 9.66 6.60 27.34
C GLY A 696 8.80 7.58 28.13
N TYR A 697 8.22 8.54 27.42
CA TYR A 697 7.27 9.48 27.99
C TYR A 697 5.93 8.81 28.26
N ASP A 698 5.06 9.43 29.08
CA ASP A 698 3.66 9.00 29.06
C ASP A 698 3.06 9.22 27.67
N LYS A 699 2.17 8.30 27.25
CA LYS A 699 1.53 8.37 25.93
C LYS A 699 0.73 9.66 25.68
N SER A 700 0.36 10.39 26.75
CA SER A 700 -0.30 11.69 26.65
C SER A 700 0.68 12.83 26.33
N GLU A 701 1.97 12.66 26.62
CA GLU A 701 3.04 13.62 26.35
C GLU A 701 3.77 13.32 25.04
N ASP A 702 3.80 12.05 24.62
CA ASP A 702 4.29 11.62 23.32
C ASP A 702 3.35 10.57 22.73
N THR A 703 2.45 11.02 21.85
CA THR A 703 1.42 10.17 21.24
C THR A 703 1.98 9.30 20.10
N PHE A 704 3.23 9.53 19.70
CA PHE A 704 3.88 8.89 18.56
C PHE A 704 4.76 7.73 19.01
N VAL A 705 6.01 8.01 19.42
CA VAL A 705 6.99 6.95 19.69
C VAL A 705 6.58 6.20 20.97
N SER A 706 6.37 6.92 22.07
CA SER A 706 5.93 6.37 23.35
C SER A 706 4.49 5.85 23.29
N GLY A 707 3.61 6.50 22.53
CA GLY A 707 2.27 5.98 22.21
C GLY A 707 2.27 4.66 21.42
N MET A 708 3.34 4.36 20.69
CA MET A 708 3.55 3.05 20.06
C MET A 708 4.09 2.02 21.06
N LEU A 709 5.05 2.41 21.90
CA LEU A 709 5.58 1.58 22.99
C LEU A 709 4.47 1.14 23.96
N SER A 710 3.53 2.04 24.28
CA SER A 710 2.38 1.74 25.14
C SER A 710 1.43 0.68 24.57
N ARG A 711 1.57 0.31 23.29
CA ARG A 711 0.81 -0.74 22.61
C ARG A 711 1.65 -2.01 22.42
N GLY A 712 2.80 -2.11 23.10
CA GLY A 712 3.74 -3.23 23.01
C GLY A 712 4.45 -3.34 21.66
N ARG A 713 4.69 -2.20 20.99
CA ARG A 713 5.30 -2.16 19.65
C ARG A 713 6.47 -1.18 19.63
N LEU A 714 7.58 -1.61 19.01
CA LEU A 714 8.72 -0.76 18.74
C LEU A 714 8.48 0.08 17.47
N TRP A 715 8.88 1.36 17.52
CA TRP A 715 8.94 2.24 16.36
C TRP A 715 9.85 1.63 15.30
N GLU A 716 9.39 1.59 14.04
CA GLU A 716 10.13 1.04 12.89
C GLU A 716 10.74 -0.37 13.11
N SER A 717 10.13 -1.19 13.98
CA SER A 717 10.59 -2.53 14.36
C SER A 717 10.99 -3.45 13.20
N ARG A 718 10.31 -3.33 12.04
CA ARG A 718 10.62 -4.10 10.84
C ARG A 718 12.02 -3.77 10.32
N SER A 719 12.34 -2.48 10.22
CA SER A 719 13.61 -1.99 9.68
C SER A 719 14.78 -2.31 10.61
N SER A 720 14.65 -2.06 11.91
CA SER A 720 15.68 -2.44 12.90
C SER A 720 15.91 -3.96 12.94
N SER A 721 14.86 -4.76 12.77
CA SER A 721 14.98 -6.23 12.64
C SER A 721 15.71 -6.66 11.37
N GLU A 722 15.51 -5.99 10.23
CA GLU A 722 16.27 -6.27 9.01
C GLU A 722 17.76 -5.93 9.19
N PHE A 723 18.07 -4.80 9.81
CA PHE A 723 19.46 -4.41 10.10
C PHE A 723 20.14 -5.42 11.03
N CYS A 724 19.44 -5.92 12.04
CA CYS A 724 19.94 -6.99 12.90
C CYS A 724 20.29 -8.26 12.11
N LYS A 725 19.46 -8.66 11.12
CA LYS A 725 19.78 -9.82 10.27
C LYS A 725 21.05 -9.58 9.46
N LEU A 726 21.20 -8.39 8.86
CA LEU A 726 22.38 -8.05 8.06
C LEU A 726 23.66 -8.06 8.90
N ILE A 727 23.60 -7.55 10.14
CA ILE A 727 24.71 -7.62 11.10
C ILE A 727 25.08 -9.08 11.40
N LYS A 728 24.09 -9.96 11.60
CA LYS A 728 24.32 -11.39 11.85
C LYS A 728 24.89 -12.15 10.66
N GLU A 729 24.84 -11.60 9.45
CA GLU A 729 25.37 -12.24 8.24
C GLU A 729 26.87 -12.03 8.02
N VAL A 730 27.52 -11.13 8.77
CA VAL A 730 28.97 -10.87 8.61
C VAL A 730 29.79 -11.62 9.65
N ASN A 731 30.98 -12.11 9.27
CA ASN A 731 31.77 -12.99 10.14
C ASN A 731 32.59 -12.25 11.21
N GLY A 732 32.79 -10.95 11.03
CA GLY A 732 33.59 -10.09 11.91
C GLY A 732 32.76 -9.07 12.69
N ARG A 733 33.47 -8.13 13.30
CA ARG A 733 32.90 -7.01 14.07
C ARG A 733 32.09 -6.09 13.15
N ALA A 734 30.87 -5.74 13.56
CA ALA A 734 29.99 -4.82 12.85
C ALA A 734 29.43 -3.77 13.81
N ASP A 735 29.81 -2.51 13.61
CA ASP A 735 29.27 -1.40 14.40
C ASP A 735 28.01 -0.82 13.71
N PHE A 736 27.05 -0.36 14.50
CA PHE A 736 25.85 0.33 14.03
C PHE A 736 25.90 1.79 14.48
N LEU A 737 25.61 2.72 13.56
CA LEU A 737 25.55 4.15 13.85
C LEU A 737 24.08 4.62 13.81
N ASP A 738 23.57 5.10 14.93
CA ASP A 738 22.20 5.58 15.10
C ASP A 738 22.21 7.11 15.28
N VAL A 739 21.86 7.87 14.24
CA VAL A 739 21.86 9.34 14.25
C VAL A 739 20.42 9.85 14.32
N GLY A 740 20.11 10.61 15.38
CA GLY A 740 18.73 10.87 15.80
C GLY A 740 18.16 9.65 16.52
N ALA A 741 18.90 9.17 17.52
CA ALA A 741 18.58 7.95 18.24
C ALA A 741 17.32 8.08 19.12
N ASN A 742 16.93 9.32 19.47
CA ASN A 742 15.75 9.62 20.28
C ASN A 742 15.78 8.79 21.59
N ILE A 743 14.65 8.23 22.04
CA ILE A 743 14.58 7.35 23.21
C ILE A 743 15.14 5.93 22.96
N GLY A 744 15.78 5.67 21.81
CA GLY A 744 16.57 4.47 21.56
C GLY A 744 15.82 3.26 20.98
N THR A 745 14.70 3.46 20.29
CA THR A 745 13.90 2.37 19.70
C THR A 745 14.63 1.56 18.62
N TRP A 746 15.67 2.12 17.99
CA TRP A 746 16.63 1.39 17.14
C TRP A 746 17.86 0.94 17.91
N THR A 747 18.43 1.84 18.73
CA THR A 747 19.65 1.61 19.52
C THR A 747 19.55 0.36 20.40
N LEU A 748 18.52 0.23 21.23
CA LEU A 748 18.38 -0.84 22.22
C LEU A 748 18.27 -2.25 21.58
N PRO A 749 17.37 -2.50 20.61
CA PRO A 749 17.29 -3.82 19.97
C PRO A 749 18.53 -4.17 19.14
N LEU A 750 19.18 -3.19 18.51
CA LEU A 750 20.41 -3.45 17.75
C LEU A 750 21.62 -3.68 18.65
N ALA A 751 21.68 -3.07 19.83
CA ALA A 751 22.70 -3.37 20.83
C ALA A 751 22.59 -4.83 21.31
N ARG A 752 21.38 -5.29 21.67
CA ARG A 752 21.13 -6.71 21.99
C ARG A 752 21.46 -7.63 20.82
N CYS A 753 21.16 -7.20 19.59
CA CYS A 753 21.52 -7.96 18.40
C CYS A 753 23.03 -8.12 18.22
N ILE A 754 23.80 -7.05 18.46
CA ILE A 754 25.26 -7.05 18.37
C ILE A 754 25.88 -7.92 19.48
N GLU A 755 25.35 -7.89 20.70
CA GLU A 755 25.77 -8.82 21.77
C GLU A 755 25.51 -10.28 21.37
N ALA A 756 24.30 -10.55 20.86
CA ALA A 756 23.93 -11.88 20.38
C ALA A 756 24.74 -12.34 19.15
N HIS A 757 25.26 -11.41 18.35
CA HIS A 757 26.16 -11.71 17.23
C HIS A 757 27.50 -12.28 17.71
N GLY A 758 27.98 -11.84 18.88
CA GLY A 758 29.16 -12.42 19.53
C GLY A 758 30.49 -12.24 18.78
N ARG A 759 30.52 -11.43 17.72
CA ARG A 759 31.74 -11.10 16.94
C ARG A 759 32.36 -9.75 17.33
N GLY A 760 31.86 -9.15 18.40
CA GLY A 760 32.15 -7.77 18.78
C GLY A 760 31.39 -6.77 17.90
N GLY A 761 31.32 -5.53 18.37
CA GLY A 761 30.55 -4.46 17.73
C GLY A 761 30.10 -3.45 18.78
N ARG A 762 29.75 -2.24 18.35
CA ARG A 762 29.13 -1.24 19.21
C ARG A 762 27.97 -0.57 18.48
N VAL A 763 26.99 -0.09 19.24
CA VAL A 763 26.06 0.93 18.76
C VAL A 763 26.61 2.28 19.16
N VAL A 764 26.86 3.15 18.18
CA VAL A 764 27.17 4.56 18.40
C VAL A 764 25.86 5.32 18.20
N ALA A 765 25.24 5.76 19.29
CA ALA A 765 23.99 6.49 19.29
C ALA A 765 24.25 7.99 19.45
N VAL A 766 23.62 8.82 18.62
CA VAL A 766 23.78 10.28 18.61
C VAL A 766 22.40 10.91 18.73
N GLU A 767 22.22 11.73 19.77
CA GLU A 767 20.97 12.47 20.02
C GLU A 767 21.31 13.90 20.43
N GLY A 768 20.74 14.89 19.74
CA GLY A 768 21.00 16.30 20.02
C GLY A 768 20.27 16.80 21.27
N MET A 769 19.12 16.21 21.59
CA MET A 769 18.25 16.61 22.69
C MET A 769 18.57 15.83 23.96
N ALA A 770 19.42 16.40 24.82
CA ALA A 770 19.76 15.78 26.11
C ALA A 770 18.53 15.33 26.94
N PRO A 771 17.42 16.10 27.05
CA PRO A 771 16.23 15.64 27.78
C PRO A 771 15.56 14.39 27.17
N ILE A 772 15.71 14.16 25.87
CA ILE A 772 15.22 12.93 25.21
C ILE A 772 16.23 11.80 25.39
N ALA A 773 17.53 12.11 25.23
CA ALA A 773 18.61 11.14 25.35
C ALA A 773 18.67 10.48 26.73
N GLU A 774 18.30 11.18 27.80
CA GLU A 774 18.22 10.63 29.16
C GLU A 774 17.33 9.38 29.26
N TYR A 775 16.24 9.29 28.48
CA TYR A 775 15.39 8.09 28.42
C TYR A 775 16.14 6.90 27.81
N MET A 776 16.93 7.16 26.75
CA MET A 776 17.79 6.15 26.15
C MET A 776 18.93 5.75 27.09
N GLU A 777 19.55 6.70 27.81
CA GLU A 777 20.60 6.44 28.80
C GLU A 777 20.10 5.55 29.94
N ALA A 778 18.94 5.88 30.51
CA ALA A 778 18.29 5.06 31.53
C ALA A 778 17.95 3.66 30.98
N SER A 779 17.46 3.58 29.74
CA SER A 779 17.15 2.31 29.08
C SER A 779 18.41 1.46 28.89
N VAL A 780 19.51 2.06 28.44
CA VAL A 780 20.79 1.36 28.23
C VAL A 780 21.34 0.84 29.56
N ALA A 781 21.31 1.64 30.63
CA ALA A 781 21.71 1.22 31.96
C ALA A 781 20.83 0.06 32.47
N ARG A 782 19.50 0.22 32.39
CA ARG A 782 18.50 -0.77 32.83
C ARG A 782 18.63 -2.12 32.15
N ASN A 783 19.08 -2.14 30.91
CA ASN A 783 19.27 -3.34 30.10
C ASN A 783 20.70 -3.91 30.16
N ASN A 784 21.59 -3.34 30.97
CA ASN A 784 23.02 -3.68 31.08
C ASN A 784 23.79 -3.54 29.75
N LEU A 785 23.42 -2.57 28.91
CA LEU A 785 23.98 -2.38 27.57
C LEU A 785 25.10 -1.31 27.53
N THR A 786 25.54 -0.80 28.67
CA THR A 786 26.60 0.24 28.78
C THR A 786 27.95 -0.20 28.22
N GLY A 787 28.19 -1.51 28.09
CA GLY A 787 29.36 -2.07 27.41
C GLY A 787 29.28 -2.05 25.89
N THR A 788 28.07 -1.95 25.33
CA THR A 788 27.78 -2.13 23.89
C THR A 788 27.32 -0.84 23.22
N VAL A 789 26.72 0.10 23.96
CA VAL A 789 26.22 1.37 23.45
C VAL A 789 27.08 2.54 23.92
N ASP A 790 27.54 3.36 22.98
CA ASP A 790 28.11 4.69 23.24
C ASP A 790 27.07 5.76 22.87
N ILE A 791 26.60 6.53 23.84
CA ILE A 791 25.63 7.62 23.62
C ILE A 791 26.36 8.96 23.55
N TYR A 792 26.11 9.74 22.50
CA TYR A 792 26.67 11.07 22.28
C TYR A 792 25.55 12.11 22.25
N ASN A 793 25.49 12.95 23.30
CA ASN A 793 24.49 14.02 23.44
C ASN A 793 24.93 15.30 22.71
N TYR A 794 24.95 15.24 21.37
CA TYR A 794 25.38 16.34 20.52
C TYR A 794 24.49 16.43 19.28
N ALA A 795 24.18 17.66 18.87
CA ALA A 795 23.78 17.88 17.49
C ALA A 795 24.97 17.59 16.56
N VAL A 796 24.70 17.15 15.34
CA VAL A 796 25.74 16.86 14.34
C VAL A 796 25.54 17.66 13.06
N GLY A 797 26.62 18.26 12.54
CA GLY A 797 26.59 19.10 11.34
C GLY A 797 27.99 19.37 10.79
N ASP A 798 28.11 20.37 9.91
CA ASP A 798 29.37 20.81 9.29
C ASP A 798 29.94 22.11 9.90
N GLY A 799 29.42 22.54 11.05
CA GLY A 799 29.80 23.80 11.71
C GLY A 799 28.97 25.02 11.27
N LEU A 800 28.02 24.84 10.34
CA LEU A 800 27.10 25.90 9.92
C LEU A 800 25.71 25.64 10.49
N VAL A 801 25.07 26.69 11.04
CA VAL A 801 23.65 26.64 11.45
C VAL A 801 22.86 27.82 10.89
N PRO A 802 21.58 27.62 10.53
CA PRO A 802 20.70 28.71 10.10
C PRO A 802 20.56 29.78 11.18
N VAL A 803 20.58 31.06 10.78
CA VAL A 803 20.29 32.20 11.65
C VAL A 803 18.80 32.48 11.63
N ASP A 804 18.18 32.54 12.82
CA ASP A 804 16.79 32.97 13.00
C ASP A 804 16.66 34.45 12.56
N PRO A 805 15.82 34.77 11.55
CA PRO A 805 15.61 36.14 11.08
C PRO A 805 15.03 37.06 12.15
N ASP A 806 14.25 36.52 13.09
CA ASP A 806 13.60 37.28 14.17
C ASP A 806 14.50 37.39 15.41
N GLN A 807 15.57 36.59 15.48
CA GLN A 807 16.58 36.62 16.54
C GLN A 807 18.04 36.51 16.00
N PRO A 808 18.50 37.48 15.17
CA PRO A 808 19.80 37.41 14.51
C PRO A 808 21.00 37.43 15.48
N GLU A 809 20.80 37.84 16.73
CA GLU A 809 21.84 37.88 17.76
C GLU A 809 22.01 36.55 18.53
N ALA A 810 21.04 35.64 18.44
CA ALA A 810 21.07 34.35 19.16
C ALA A 810 22.15 33.39 18.62
N ALA A 811 22.47 33.48 17.32
CA ALA A 811 23.45 32.61 16.67
C ALA A 811 24.91 32.96 17.01
N ASN A 812 25.18 34.11 17.66
CA ASN A 812 26.48 34.76 17.53
C ASN A 812 27.37 34.83 18.79
N LYS A 813 27.06 34.19 19.93
CA LYS A 813 27.92 34.34 21.15
C LYS A 813 28.11 33.15 22.09
N THR A 814 27.67 31.94 21.79
CA THR A 814 27.84 30.80 22.71
C THR A 814 28.65 29.67 22.11
N GLN A 815 29.97 29.69 22.31
CA GLN A 815 30.85 28.52 22.50
C GLN A 815 30.37 27.16 21.90
N GLY A 816 30.13 27.08 20.59
CA GLY A 816 29.75 25.82 19.91
C GLY A 816 28.46 25.16 20.38
N LYS A 817 27.52 25.96 20.91
CA LYS A 817 26.18 25.52 21.27
C LYS A 817 25.16 25.98 20.23
N VAL A 818 24.18 25.12 19.97
CA VAL A 818 23.09 25.31 19.02
C VAL A 818 21.75 25.12 19.72
N THR A 819 20.74 25.78 19.17
CA THR A 819 19.39 25.82 19.71
C THR A 819 18.50 24.86 18.93
N MET A 820 17.84 23.95 19.62
CA MET A 820 16.90 22.98 19.05
C MET A 820 15.49 23.21 19.63
N ASN A 821 14.47 22.90 18.83
CA ASN A 821 13.08 23.03 19.21
C ASN A 821 12.52 21.66 19.62
N LEU A 822 12.09 21.56 20.87
CA LEU A 822 11.45 20.38 21.43
C LEU A 822 9.94 20.47 21.20
N ASP A 823 9.42 19.54 20.40
CA ASP A 823 7.99 19.47 20.13
C ASP A 823 7.21 19.04 21.40
N PRO A 824 6.08 19.69 21.72
CA PRO A 824 5.32 19.39 22.93
C PRO A 824 4.66 18.00 22.91
N THR A 825 4.34 17.43 21.75
CA THR A 825 3.52 16.19 21.63
C THR A 825 4.09 15.10 20.72
N ASN A 826 5.08 15.46 19.88
CA ASN A 826 5.81 14.56 19.00
C ASN A 826 7.31 14.69 19.28
N LYS A 827 7.79 14.07 20.36
CA LYS A 827 9.18 14.22 20.81
C LYS A 827 10.18 13.83 19.71
N GLY A 828 9.81 12.89 18.84
CA GLY A 828 10.62 12.49 17.69
C GLY A 828 10.75 13.52 16.57
N GLY A 829 9.82 14.48 16.45
CA GLY A 829 9.89 15.57 15.47
C GLY A 829 10.74 16.77 15.91
N SER A 830 11.47 16.65 17.02
CA SER A 830 12.28 17.74 17.58
C SER A 830 13.52 17.99 16.72
N SER A 831 13.83 19.24 16.38
CA SER A 831 14.83 19.54 15.35
C SER A 831 15.55 20.88 15.51
N LEU A 832 16.63 21.07 14.74
CA LEU A 832 17.34 22.35 14.60
C LEU A 832 16.65 23.34 13.67
N VAL A 833 15.78 22.85 12.77
CA VAL A 833 15.32 23.61 11.60
C VAL A 833 13.82 23.88 11.65
N ASN A 834 13.04 22.96 12.19
CA ASN A 834 11.59 23.11 12.30
C ASN A 834 11.19 23.56 13.70
N GLN A 835 10.30 24.55 13.77
CA GLN A 835 9.63 24.98 14.99
C GLN A 835 8.18 24.49 14.94
N ALA A 836 7.83 23.59 15.86
CA ALA A 836 6.44 23.29 16.14
C ALA A 836 5.81 24.44 16.97
N GLU A 837 4.51 24.64 16.84
CA GLU A 837 3.77 25.59 17.68
C GLU A 837 3.94 25.21 19.16
N ASN A 838 4.24 26.19 20.02
CA ASN A 838 4.52 26.00 21.46
C ASN A 838 5.73 25.09 21.78
N SER A 839 6.67 24.92 20.86
CA SER A 839 7.92 24.21 21.13
C SER A 839 8.74 24.88 22.24
N THR A 840 9.39 24.07 23.06
CA THR A 840 10.34 24.57 24.06
C THR A 840 11.75 24.57 23.49
N VAL A 841 12.53 25.56 23.88
CA VAL A 841 13.87 25.76 23.35
C VAL A 841 14.89 25.01 24.23
N VAL A 842 15.66 24.12 23.61
CA VAL A 842 16.75 23.36 24.26
C VAL A 842 18.07 23.73 23.60
N THR A 843 19.11 23.95 24.41
CA THR A 843 20.46 24.24 23.89
C THR A 843 21.34 22.99 24.01
N THR A 844 22.01 22.61 22.92
CA THR A 844 22.95 21.48 22.89
C THR A 844 24.27 21.87 22.25
N GLN A 845 25.29 21.03 22.36
CA GLN A 845 26.57 21.26 21.67
C GLN A 845 26.53 20.70 20.25
N LEU A 846 27.20 21.36 19.31
CA LEU A 846 27.38 20.87 17.95
C LEU A 846 28.72 20.14 17.81
N THR A 847 28.73 19.00 17.13
CA THR A 847 29.94 18.29 16.70
C THR A 847 29.80 17.78 15.26
N THR A 848 30.78 17.04 14.76
CA THR A 848 30.76 16.38 13.45
C THR A 848 30.69 14.86 13.66
N LEU A 849 30.12 14.13 12.70
CA LEU A 849 30.12 12.65 12.76
C LEU A 849 31.55 12.10 12.72
N ASP A 850 32.44 12.73 11.95
CA ASP A 850 33.85 12.36 11.92
C ASP A 850 34.54 12.52 13.29
N ALA A 851 34.24 13.58 14.05
CA ALA A 851 34.80 13.78 15.39
C ALA A 851 34.30 12.73 16.40
N ILE A 852 33.01 12.35 16.33
CA ILE A 852 32.45 11.25 17.13
C ILE A 852 33.16 9.93 16.80
N LEU A 853 33.30 9.62 15.51
CA LEU A 853 33.85 8.35 15.05
C LEU A 853 35.38 8.25 15.15
N ALA A 854 36.08 9.37 15.28
CA ALA A 854 37.54 9.39 15.52
C ALA A 854 37.93 8.57 16.76
N ARG A 855 37.06 8.51 17.77
CA ARG A 855 37.26 7.74 19.01
C ARG A 855 36.80 6.29 18.93
N SER A 856 35.78 5.99 18.11
CA SER A 856 35.20 4.66 18.03
C SER A 856 36.11 3.66 17.28
N LYS A 857 37.18 4.14 16.61
CA LYS A 857 38.04 3.37 15.67
C LYS A 857 37.19 2.51 14.71
N GLY A 858 35.97 2.98 14.43
CA GLY A 858 34.82 2.13 14.14
C GLY A 858 34.62 1.88 12.66
N ARG A 859 34.50 0.61 12.31
CA ARG A 859 34.01 0.18 11.00
C ARG A 859 32.49 0.16 11.11
N VAL A 860 31.84 1.25 10.70
CA VAL A 860 30.38 1.33 10.70
C VAL A 860 29.87 0.43 9.59
N PHE A 861 29.20 -0.68 9.94
CA PHE A 861 28.63 -1.60 8.96
C PHE A 861 27.29 -1.07 8.44
N ALA A 862 26.48 -0.52 9.33
CA ALA A 862 25.13 -0.09 9.06
C ALA A 862 24.84 1.24 9.78
N MET A 863 24.01 2.08 9.19
CA MET A 863 23.68 3.40 9.73
C MET A 863 22.20 3.72 9.60
N LYS A 864 21.61 4.36 10.62
CA LYS A 864 20.34 5.10 10.54
C LYS A 864 20.64 6.59 10.71
N MET A 865 20.01 7.44 9.90
CA MET A 865 20.04 8.89 10.06
C MET A 865 18.66 9.46 9.82
N ASP A 866 18.09 10.07 10.84
CA ASP A 866 16.84 10.82 10.72
C ASP A 866 16.90 11.86 11.84
N ILE A 867 17.13 13.11 11.44
CA ILE A 867 17.39 14.27 12.30
C ILE A 867 16.60 15.48 11.79
N GLU A 868 15.43 15.20 11.21
CA GLU A 868 14.39 16.17 10.89
C GLU A 868 14.88 17.36 10.04
N GLY A 869 15.69 17.09 9.01
CA GLY A 869 16.07 18.07 7.98
C GLY A 869 17.52 18.53 7.99
N PHE A 870 18.30 18.15 9.01
CA PHE A 870 19.71 18.52 9.10
C PHE A 870 20.66 17.47 8.53
N GLU A 871 20.13 16.44 7.85
CA GLU A 871 20.88 15.29 7.31
C GLU A 871 21.99 15.74 6.36
N GLY A 872 21.71 16.75 5.53
CA GLY A 872 22.69 17.27 4.59
C GLY A 872 23.92 17.91 5.26
N HIS A 873 23.73 18.59 6.38
CA HIS A 873 24.84 19.15 7.17
C HIS A 873 25.59 18.05 7.93
N ALA A 874 24.87 17.09 8.52
CA ALA A 874 25.48 15.94 9.18
C ALA A 874 26.35 15.12 8.21
N LEU A 875 25.89 14.88 6.98
CA LEU A 875 26.64 14.17 5.94
C LEU A 875 27.89 14.94 5.47
N LYS A 876 27.84 16.27 5.39
CA LYS A 876 29.03 17.09 5.11
C LYS A 876 30.05 17.01 6.26
N GLY A 877 29.58 16.94 7.51
CA GLY A 877 30.39 16.67 8.70
C GLY A 877 30.83 15.21 8.87
N ALA A 878 30.56 14.35 7.88
CA ALA A 878 30.91 12.94 7.86
C ALA A 878 31.84 12.59 6.69
N ALA A 879 32.67 13.55 6.26
CA ALA A 879 33.49 13.40 5.06
C ALA A 879 34.41 12.18 5.12
N HIS A 880 35.09 11.95 6.25
CA HIS A 880 35.96 10.79 6.45
C HIS A 880 35.16 9.48 6.58
N LEU A 881 34.02 9.49 7.26
CA LEU A 881 33.11 8.32 7.28
C LEU A 881 32.71 7.91 5.85
N LEU A 882 32.43 8.87 4.97
CA LEU A 882 31.97 8.62 3.61
C LEU A 882 33.07 8.20 2.62
N GLU A 883 34.35 8.29 2.99
CA GLU A 883 35.44 7.63 2.25
C GLU A 883 35.36 6.10 2.38
N GLU A 884 34.88 5.63 3.54
CA GLU A 884 34.71 4.23 3.89
C GLU A 884 33.28 3.95 4.41
N PRO A 885 32.25 4.21 3.59
CA PRO A 885 30.86 4.34 4.04
C PRO A 885 30.27 3.01 4.55
N PRO A 886 29.17 3.06 5.33
CA PRO A 886 28.47 1.87 5.74
C PRO A 886 27.90 1.09 4.55
N CYS A 887 27.72 -0.22 4.74
CA CYS A 887 27.19 -1.09 3.69
C CYS A 887 25.69 -0.92 3.47
N VAL A 888 24.97 -0.49 4.51
CA VAL A 888 23.53 -0.21 4.46
C VAL A 888 23.24 1.08 5.25
N LEU A 889 22.39 1.93 4.69
CA LEU A 889 21.98 3.22 5.25
C LEU A 889 20.46 3.31 5.24
N SER A 890 19.84 3.55 6.40
CA SER A 890 18.47 4.03 6.50
C SER A 890 18.52 5.54 6.67
N VAL A 891 17.92 6.31 5.78
CA VAL A 891 17.91 7.78 5.90
C VAL A 891 16.55 8.36 5.56
N GLU A 892 16.07 9.27 6.40
CA GLU A 892 14.90 10.10 6.11
C GLU A 892 15.33 11.38 5.41
N LEU A 893 14.76 11.63 4.23
CA LEU A 893 15.10 12.80 3.43
C LEU A 893 13.82 13.56 3.09
N ASN A 894 13.60 14.66 3.81
CA ASN A 894 12.51 15.60 3.54
C ASN A 894 13.04 16.79 2.73
N ARG A 895 12.60 16.91 1.47
CA ARG A 895 13.00 18.00 0.56
C ARG A 895 12.81 19.39 1.19
N GLN A 896 11.66 19.65 1.79
CA GLN A 896 11.36 20.97 2.36
C GLN A 896 12.27 21.29 3.54
N PHE A 897 12.52 20.32 4.42
CA PHE A 897 13.37 20.54 5.59
C PHE A 897 14.84 20.73 5.18
N LEU A 898 15.30 19.92 4.24
CA LEU A 898 16.62 20.04 3.61
C LEU A 898 16.83 21.39 2.92
N GLU A 899 15.82 21.90 2.22
CA GLU A 899 15.84 23.21 1.57
C GLU A 899 15.87 24.35 2.62
N LYS A 900 15.05 24.28 3.68
CA LYS A 900 15.10 25.22 4.80
C LYS A 900 16.46 25.23 5.50
N ALA A 901 17.08 24.06 5.64
CA ALA A 901 18.42 23.92 6.20
C ALA A 901 19.54 24.43 5.26
N GLY A 902 19.26 24.70 3.98
CA GLY A 902 20.26 25.10 2.99
C GLY A 902 21.10 23.94 2.42
N THR A 903 20.64 22.70 2.59
CA THR A 903 21.22 21.50 2.00
C THR A 903 20.19 20.82 1.10
N PRO A 904 19.89 21.37 -0.10
CA PRO A 904 18.83 20.85 -0.95
C PRO A 904 19.04 19.37 -1.29
N LEU A 905 17.94 18.64 -1.49
CA LEU A 905 17.92 17.18 -1.70
C LEU A 905 18.92 16.74 -2.78
N GLU A 906 19.04 17.49 -3.87
CA GLU A 906 19.98 17.21 -4.96
C GLU A 906 21.42 17.12 -4.47
N GLY A 907 21.83 18.03 -3.60
CA GLY A 907 23.15 18.01 -3.00
C GLY A 907 23.37 16.80 -2.09
N VAL A 908 22.36 16.42 -1.31
CA VAL A 908 22.45 15.31 -0.37
C VAL A 908 22.56 13.97 -1.10
N VAL A 909 21.72 13.75 -2.10
CA VAL A 909 21.78 12.54 -2.93
C VAL A 909 23.10 12.47 -3.70
N GLU A 910 23.64 13.60 -4.16
CA GLU A 910 24.95 13.61 -4.82
C GLU A 910 26.06 13.14 -3.86
N ILE A 911 26.03 13.58 -2.60
CA ILE A 911 26.95 13.11 -1.55
C ILE A 911 26.83 11.59 -1.37
N LEU A 912 25.61 11.07 -1.19
CA LEU A 912 25.37 9.63 -0.99
C LEU A 912 25.71 8.78 -2.22
N HIS A 913 25.41 9.29 -3.41
CA HIS A 913 25.75 8.63 -4.67
C HIS A 913 27.28 8.58 -4.87
N LYS A 914 28.01 9.65 -4.54
CA LYS A 914 29.48 9.68 -4.54
C LYS A 914 30.07 8.70 -3.52
N ALA A 915 29.42 8.54 -2.37
CA ALA A 915 29.74 7.52 -1.37
C ALA A 915 29.35 6.09 -1.81
N GLY A 916 28.80 5.89 -3.02
CA GLY A 916 28.60 4.55 -3.59
C GLY A 916 27.31 3.84 -3.21
N PHE A 917 26.33 4.54 -2.62
CA PHE A 917 24.99 3.98 -2.38
C PHE A 917 24.19 3.87 -3.68
N ASP A 918 23.36 2.83 -3.78
CA ASP A 918 22.47 2.56 -4.92
C ASP A 918 21.22 3.44 -4.83
N MET A 919 21.40 4.72 -5.14
CA MET A 919 20.34 5.73 -5.09
C MET A 919 19.57 5.77 -6.44
N PRO A 920 18.22 5.79 -6.44
CA PRO A 920 17.46 6.03 -7.65
C PRO A 920 17.74 7.45 -8.19
N LYS A 921 17.55 7.66 -9.51
CA LYS A 921 17.67 8.98 -10.12
C LYS A 921 16.61 9.94 -9.57
N TYR A 922 16.95 11.24 -9.50
CA TYR A 922 16.18 12.32 -8.85
C TYR A 922 14.69 12.38 -9.19
N ASP A 923 14.35 12.07 -10.44
CA ASP A 923 13.01 11.99 -11.03
C ASP A 923 12.14 10.84 -10.50
N LYS A 924 12.72 9.93 -9.69
CA LYS A 924 12.06 8.73 -9.14
C LYS A 924 11.92 8.75 -7.63
N TRP A 925 12.16 9.89 -6.98
CA TRP A 925 12.11 10.01 -5.53
C TRP A 925 10.68 10.32 -5.06
N PRO A 926 10.08 9.50 -4.18
CA PRO A 926 8.83 9.86 -3.53
C PRO A 926 9.07 11.06 -2.59
N ALA A 927 8.12 12.00 -2.51
CA ALA A 927 8.14 13.01 -1.45
C ALA A 927 8.10 12.29 -0.09
N LEU A 928 9.05 12.55 0.80
CA LEU A 928 9.10 12.00 2.17
C LEU A 928 8.99 10.47 2.28
N SER A 929 10.14 9.83 2.45
CA SER A 929 10.19 8.47 2.99
C SER A 929 11.55 8.18 3.61
N THR A 930 11.54 7.60 4.81
CA THR A 930 12.67 6.85 5.34
C THR A 930 12.95 5.68 4.40
N LEU A 931 14.11 5.74 3.74
CA LEU A 931 14.49 4.76 2.73
C LEU A 931 15.77 4.04 3.14
N ILE A 932 15.82 2.75 2.80
CA ILE A 932 16.99 1.90 3.05
C ILE A 932 17.76 1.73 1.75
N TYR A 933 19.01 2.15 1.77
CA TYR A 933 19.94 2.10 0.66
C TYR A 933 21.10 1.17 0.95
N TYR A 934 21.54 0.45 -0.08
CA TYR A 934 22.67 -0.46 -0.02
C TYR A 934 23.82 0.09 -0.84
N GLN A 935 25.05 -0.26 -0.47
CA GLN A 935 26.21 -0.03 -1.31
C GLN A 935 26.05 -0.75 -2.66
N LYS A 936 26.27 -0.04 -3.78
CA LYS A 936 26.22 -0.59 -5.15
C LYS A 936 27.07 -1.85 -5.28
N ASN A 937 28.24 -1.87 -4.64
CA ASN A 937 29.08 -3.05 -4.52
C ASN A 937 28.93 -3.73 -3.16
N TRP A 938 27.73 -4.25 -2.90
CA TRP A 938 27.38 -4.96 -1.66
C TRP A 938 28.40 -6.04 -1.27
N ARG A 939 28.87 -6.85 -2.24
CA ARG A 939 29.83 -7.93 -1.99
C ARG A 939 31.17 -7.39 -1.48
N ARG A 940 31.71 -6.35 -2.12
CA ARG A 940 32.95 -5.71 -1.69
C ARG A 940 32.80 -5.03 -0.34
N CYS A 941 31.67 -4.37 -0.10
CA CYS A 941 31.42 -3.73 1.19
C CYS A 941 31.36 -4.77 2.30
N ARG A 942 30.54 -5.81 2.15
CA ARG A 942 30.41 -6.90 3.13
C ARG A 942 31.73 -7.61 3.41
N ALA A 943 32.60 -7.77 2.41
CA ALA A 943 33.92 -8.36 2.60
C ALA A 943 34.84 -7.57 3.55
N ARG A 944 34.59 -6.28 3.83
CA ARG A 944 35.34 -5.50 4.85
C ARG A 944 35.07 -5.96 6.29
N PHE A 945 33.96 -6.69 6.46
CA PHE A 945 33.41 -7.13 7.74
C PHE A 945 33.40 -8.65 7.91
N ASN A 946 33.91 -9.39 6.93
CA ASN A 946 34.15 -10.83 6.99
C ASN A 946 35.64 -11.09 7.13
#